data_AF-A0AA35VVI1-F1
#
_entry.id   AF-A0AA35VVI1-F1
#
_cell.length_a   1.000
_cell.length_b   1.000
_cell.length_c   1.000
_cell.angle_alpha   90.00
_cell.angle_beta   90.00
_cell.angle_gamma   90.00
#
_symmetry.space_group_name_H-M   'P 1'
#
loop_
_entity.id
_entity.type
_entity.pdbx_description
1 polymer ?
#
loop_
_entity_poly.entity_id
_entity_poly.type
_entity_poly.pdbx_seq_one_letter_code
_entity_poly.pdbx_strand_id
1 'polypeptide(L)'
;MMSWSSVVCCLLLLYGSMRSCRGAATVHVIPHSHCDAGYRKTFQGYFADDVKSILDSVLEALQGDQGKRFVWEEVSYLSLWWQQASQEQKDAIRKLHAAGQLEFIGGGWVMHDEAVTTLRGVLNQMTQGLIFLNTTLGVRPRVGWHIDPFGHSSFTPQLFSLLNYDMFVLNRIPDNVKQEMKRNRELEFHWHNPLFNQTIFAHVLDSHYSTPVIIGFTTEEKARYFFDTCQKRLQWYKTDNLLLPFGNDFHFQDAPSDFKEMDEILKYIADHPNNFPNITVRYSTLSEYFDAVSKSGVAFTQREDDFFPYIACSPCFSEACEGVDGFLTVPCGISDSFWSGFYTSKPAQKLLVRELEASLHALEQLNAMYPNLANSLEDSLSLARNTSGLLQHHDAITGTSYPDCYTDYNERLGRAIRVTFSSIATLKSSVLCGENASRAPALQSDGETVLRGLTNTNRVVVVVQNSLETTRNTYIRISLPDSICVKAMNRSEELPSQQVDDVVYVAVHLQPMALQAIWLEKMKCRNKLSYQTRVGESVEISNRDLRLEFNDTGHLSTWTDLRTGVSHHLSHLYLQEAEKEGLDEENVCDGTNVYTFVPDSGRTVLTPKIIPIRVTASGPLVWEVQQQINTYINTTWRLFAPFSNSTGSSPDIFSMFAEWQSKVGPLPSEPHNSVLSQLQTETDVTSFTTYASGYYPVRRYYKPESPLQANTYPLVGRAVFPQTLSGDLALLTLRPVAISSDGHALDLMLHRRINLWVDKRGDDRSIMDDPILIGFIPRSSSGVFTAHAMREHRNPPTLHFSLLNSTSDWTSLCLSQWIPMSPLPLSVQSHSMRFLTQVSSSEIELGMRLINVDETQSQEVDVGAMFREWSVQEWRETTPDFLQSTSQAWHPHSNTVHIASLEIKSLLLHLKKR
;
A
#
# COMPACT_ATOMS: atom_id res chain seq x y z
N MET A 1 39.69 72.73 -12.79
CA MET A 1 40.40 71.85 -11.83
C MET A 1 39.38 70.84 -11.31
N MET A 2 39.71 69.56 -11.50
CA MET A 2 39.02 68.31 -11.11
C MET A 2 37.62 68.08 -11.69
N SER A 3 37.55 67.05 -12.54
CA SER A 3 36.45 66.75 -13.46
C SER A 3 35.37 65.85 -12.85
N TRP A 4 34.17 65.98 -13.40
CA TRP A 4 32.93 65.23 -13.19
C TRP A 4 33.01 63.70 -13.50
N SER A 5 34.21 63.13 -13.60
CA SER A 5 34.45 61.76 -14.06
C SER A 5 34.44 60.72 -12.92
N SER A 6 34.52 61.15 -11.65
CA SER A 6 34.75 60.25 -10.52
C SER A 6 33.49 59.90 -9.70
N VAL A 7 32.38 60.64 -9.87
CA VAL A 7 31.13 60.41 -9.10
C VAL A 7 30.16 59.50 -9.86
N VAL A 8 30.19 59.49 -11.21
CA VAL A 8 29.36 58.60 -12.03
C VAL A 8 29.88 57.15 -12.03
N CYS A 9 31.17 56.94 -11.71
CA CYS A 9 31.74 55.59 -11.67
C CYS A 9 31.37 54.81 -10.39
N CYS A 10 31.06 55.47 -9.27
CA CYS A 10 30.65 54.79 -8.03
C CYS A 10 29.15 54.46 -7.95
N LEU A 11 28.28 55.16 -8.70
CA LEU A 11 26.85 54.85 -8.75
C LEU A 11 26.49 53.79 -9.81
N LEU A 12 27.33 53.57 -10.82
CA LEU A 12 27.16 52.48 -11.79
C LEU A 12 27.75 51.14 -11.31
N LEU A 13 28.56 51.14 -10.25
CA LEU A 13 29.13 49.92 -9.65
C LEU A 13 28.25 49.31 -8.54
N LEU A 14 27.13 49.94 -8.16
CA LEU A 14 26.15 49.39 -7.21
C LEU A 14 24.88 48.82 -7.87
N TYR A 15 24.75 48.93 -9.19
CA TYR A 15 23.71 48.23 -9.99
C TYR A 15 24.28 47.26 -11.03
N GLY A 16 25.59 47.04 -11.01
CA GLY A 16 26.30 46.23 -12.00
C GLY A 16 27.44 45.43 -11.38
N SER A 17 27.12 44.52 -10.46
CA SER A 17 28.05 43.45 -10.09
C SER A 17 27.37 42.09 -10.12
N MET A 18 27.86 41.25 -11.04
CA MET A 18 27.65 39.80 -11.15
C MET A 18 26.43 39.29 -11.93
N ARG A 19 26.28 39.70 -13.21
CA ARG A 19 25.63 38.88 -14.25
C ARG A 19 26.45 38.82 -15.55
N SER A 20 27.76 38.66 -15.41
CA SER A 20 28.68 38.39 -16.53
C SER A 20 29.46 37.14 -16.20
N CYS A 21 29.34 36.13 -17.07
CA CYS A 21 29.89 34.76 -16.99
C CYS A 21 29.09 33.72 -16.18
N ARG A 22 27.75 33.69 -16.27
CA ARG A 22 27.04 32.39 -16.22
C ARG A 22 26.92 31.86 -17.65
N GLY A 23 27.22 30.57 -17.86
CA GLY A 23 26.95 29.92 -19.14
C GLY A 23 25.46 29.93 -19.46
N ALA A 24 25.08 29.62 -20.71
CA ALA A 24 23.68 29.45 -21.08
C ALA A 24 23.03 28.35 -20.21
N ALA A 25 21.81 28.59 -19.74
CA ALA A 25 21.05 27.58 -19.00
C ALA A 25 20.73 26.39 -19.92
N THR A 26 20.80 25.16 -19.41
CA THR A 26 20.50 23.96 -20.20
C THR A 26 19.10 23.44 -19.87
N VAL A 27 18.23 23.40 -20.87
CA VAL A 27 16.92 22.76 -20.77
C VAL A 27 17.03 21.33 -21.28
N HIS A 28 16.77 20.40 -20.37
CA HIS A 28 16.70 18.97 -20.60
C HIS A 28 15.25 18.60 -20.90
N VAL A 29 14.94 18.43 -22.18
CA VAL A 29 13.60 18.01 -22.61
C VAL A 29 13.53 16.50 -22.51
N ILE A 30 12.55 15.99 -21.75
CA ILE A 30 12.40 14.57 -21.41
C ILE A 30 11.15 13.99 -22.09
N PRO A 31 11.28 13.38 -23.28
CA PRO A 31 10.14 12.71 -23.93
C PRO A 31 9.63 11.53 -23.11
N HIS A 32 8.34 11.53 -22.79
CA HIS A 32 7.70 10.49 -21.98
C HIS A 32 6.25 10.24 -22.42
N SER A 33 5.69 9.10 -21.97
CA SER A 33 4.26 8.84 -22.04
C SER A 33 3.81 8.24 -20.72
N HIS A 34 2.85 8.88 -20.06
CA HIS A 34 2.25 8.33 -18.86
C HIS A 34 1.16 7.32 -19.26
N CYS A 35 1.30 6.06 -18.86
CA CYS A 35 0.42 5.00 -19.33
C CYS A 35 -0.27 4.31 -18.16
N ASP A 36 -1.42 4.84 -17.73
CA ASP A 36 -2.17 4.25 -16.61
C ASP A 36 -2.45 2.77 -16.79
N ALA A 37 -2.13 1.98 -15.77
CA ALA A 37 -2.32 0.53 -15.76
C ALA A 37 -3.79 0.14 -15.48
N GLY A 38 -4.70 0.81 -16.19
CA GLY A 38 -6.15 0.83 -16.03
C GLY A 38 -6.61 2.09 -15.28
N TYR A 39 -7.55 2.82 -15.87
CA TYR A 39 -8.15 4.04 -15.31
C TYR A 39 -9.48 4.30 -16.00
N ARG A 40 -9.48 4.81 -17.25
CA ARG A 40 -10.69 4.95 -18.07
C ARG A 40 -10.98 3.69 -18.89
N LYS A 41 -9.93 3.05 -19.41
CA LYS A 41 -9.97 1.74 -20.06
C LYS A 41 -9.27 0.72 -19.18
N THR A 42 -9.62 -0.56 -19.31
CA THR A 42 -8.95 -1.64 -18.58
C THR A 42 -7.47 -1.71 -18.98
N PHE A 43 -6.65 -2.40 -18.17
CA PHE A 43 -5.23 -2.60 -18.48
C PHE A 43 -5.01 -3.12 -19.91
N GLN A 44 -5.75 -4.15 -20.33
CA GLN A 44 -5.70 -4.70 -21.69
C GLN A 44 -6.31 -3.76 -22.74
N GLY A 45 -7.34 -3.00 -22.40
CA GLY A 45 -7.95 -2.02 -23.32
C GLY A 45 -6.95 -0.95 -23.73
N TYR A 46 -6.30 -0.31 -22.76
CA TYR A 46 -5.21 0.64 -23.03
C TYR A 46 -4.04 0.00 -23.77
N PHE A 47 -3.70 -1.27 -23.45
CA PHE A 47 -2.65 -1.96 -24.19
C PHE A 47 -2.95 -2.05 -25.70
N ALA A 48 -4.16 -2.49 -26.03
CA ALA A 48 -4.57 -2.75 -27.40
C ALA A 48 -4.76 -1.47 -28.21
N ASP A 49 -5.37 -0.44 -27.60
CA ASP A 49 -5.76 0.77 -28.30
C ASP A 49 -4.65 1.82 -28.38
N ASP A 50 -3.82 1.92 -27.33
CA ASP A 50 -2.94 3.07 -27.13
C ASP A 50 -1.47 2.61 -26.95
N VAL A 51 -1.18 1.90 -25.85
CA VAL A 51 0.20 1.62 -25.40
C VAL A 51 1.04 0.83 -26.39
N LYS A 52 0.46 -0.16 -27.07
CA LYS A 52 1.20 -0.93 -28.08
C LYS A 52 1.70 -0.02 -29.21
N SER A 53 0.87 0.90 -29.69
CA SER A 53 1.24 1.84 -30.75
C SER A 53 2.35 2.79 -30.30
N ILE A 54 2.32 3.22 -29.03
CA ILE A 54 3.36 4.07 -28.42
C ILE A 54 4.70 3.35 -28.44
N LEU A 55 4.76 2.13 -27.91
CA LEU A 55 6.02 1.37 -27.87
C LEU A 55 6.57 1.06 -29.27
N ASP A 56 5.70 0.68 -30.21
CA ASP A 56 6.10 0.38 -31.59
C ASP A 56 6.61 1.64 -32.32
N SER A 57 5.92 2.78 -32.20
CA SER A 57 6.28 4.01 -32.91
C SER A 57 7.49 4.72 -32.29
N VAL A 58 7.63 4.70 -30.95
CA VAL A 58 8.83 5.21 -30.26
C VAL A 58 10.06 4.42 -30.69
N LEU A 59 9.95 3.09 -30.78
CA LEU A 59 11.04 2.24 -31.24
C LEU A 59 11.49 2.62 -32.66
N GLU A 60 10.54 2.80 -33.58
CA GLU A 60 10.81 3.27 -34.95
C GLU A 60 11.51 4.64 -34.96
N ALA A 61 10.96 5.61 -34.23
CA ALA A 61 11.47 6.98 -34.21
C ALA A 61 12.89 7.07 -33.64
N LEU A 62 13.18 6.31 -32.56
CA LEU A 62 14.51 6.28 -31.95
C LEU A 62 15.54 5.55 -32.84
N GLN A 63 15.14 4.51 -33.58
CA GLN A 63 16.02 3.84 -34.53
C GLN A 63 16.41 4.75 -35.72
N GLY A 64 15.52 5.67 -36.09
CA GLY A 64 15.76 6.63 -37.18
C GLY A 64 16.74 7.75 -36.86
N ASP A 65 16.96 8.09 -35.58
CA ASP A 65 17.81 9.22 -35.17
C ASP A 65 18.48 9.01 -33.80
N GLN A 66 19.82 8.97 -33.79
CA GLN A 66 20.65 8.76 -32.59
C GLN A 66 20.59 9.92 -31.57
N GLY A 67 20.13 11.10 -31.99
CA GLY A 67 19.98 12.27 -31.12
C GLY A 67 18.76 12.20 -30.20
N LYS A 68 17.74 11.41 -30.57
CA LYS A 68 16.47 11.33 -29.83
C LYS A 68 16.64 10.56 -28.53
N ARG A 69 15.83 10.93 -27.54
CA ARG A 69 15.75 10.32 -26.21
C ARG A 69 14.30 10.01 -25.89
N PHE A 70 14.06 8.98 -25.10
CA PHE A 70 12.75 8.67 -24.52
C PHE A 70 12.93 7.98 -23.18
N VAL A 71 11.97 8.17 -22.27
CA VAL A 71 11.91 7.47 -20.99
C VAL A 71 10.65 6.61 -20.89
N TRP A 72 10.77 5.38 -20.36
CA TRP A 72 9.65 4.46 -20.17
C TRP A 72 9.53 4.01 -18.71
N GLU A 73 8.33 4.04 -18.15
CA GLU A 73 8.06 3.72 -16.73
C GLU A 73 7.38 2.37 -16.54
N GLU A 74 6.16 2.18 -17.05
CA GLU A 74 5.27 1.10 -16.61
C GLU A 74 5.75 -0.27 -17.11
N VAL A 75 6.42 -1.02 -16.24
CA VAL A 75 7.02 -2.32 -16.60
C VAL A 75 5.95 -3.37 -16.93
N SER A 76 4.75 -3.28 -16.34
CA SER A 76 3.65 -4.19 -16.66
C SER A 76 3.29 -4.16 -18.15
N TYR A 77 3.27 -2.95 -18.75
CA TYR A 77 2.97 -2.80 -20.16
C TYR A 77 4.13 -3.23 -21.05
N LEU A 78 5.37 -2.89 -20.66
CA LEU A 78 6.57 -3.37 -21.35
C LEU A 78 6.62 -4.90 -21.37
N SER A 79 6.26 -5.55 -20.25
CA SER A 79 6.20 -7.01 -20.16
C SER A 79 5.16 -7.61 -21.10
N LEU A 80 3.97 -7.00 -21.17
CA LEU A 80 2.90 -7.44 -22.07
C LEU A 80 3.25 -7.24 -23.55
N TRP A 81 3.90 -6.11 -23.88
CA TRP A 81 4.45 -5.85 -25.22
C TRP A 81 5.55 -6.85 -25.57
N TRP A 82 6.48 -7.10 -24.64
CA TRP A 82 7.62 -7.99 -24.84
C TRP A 82 7.20 -9.42 -25.21
N GLN A 83 6.10 -9.91 -24.65
CA GLN A 83 5.55 -11.23 -24.99
C GLN A 83 5.09 -11.32 -26.45
N GLN A 84 4.71 -10.20 -27.05
CA GLN A 84 4.18 -10.11 -28.42
C GLN A 84 5.20 -9.58 -29.44
N ALA A 85 6.26 -8.91 -28.97
CA ALA A 85 7.27 -8.29 -29.81
C ALA A 85 8.12 -9.31 -30.59
N SER A 86 8.48 -8.96 -31.82
CA SER A 86 9.42 -9.73 -32.65
C SER A 86 10.83 -9.74 -32.05
N GLN A 87 11.68 -10.66 -32.51
CA GLN A 87 13.07 -10.70 -32.05
C GLN A 87 13.84 -9.42 -32.44
N GLU A 88 13.55 -8.87 -33.63
CA GLU A 88 14.13 -7.61 -34.10
C GLU A 88 13.74 -6.44 -33.19
N GLN A 89 12.46 -6.37 -32.78
CA GLN A 89 12.00 -5.32 -31.87
C GLN A 89 12.66 -5.45 -30.48
N LYS A 90 12.80 -6.68 -29.98
CA LYS A 90 13.49 -6.97 -28.71
C LYS A 90 14.95 -6.57 -28.75
N ASP A 91 15.64 -6.86 -29.84
CA ASP A 91 17.05 -6.49 -30.04
C ASP A 91 17.22 -4.98 -30.23
N ALA A 92 16.26 -4.32 -30.88
CA ALA A 92 16.23 -2.88 -31.02
C ALA A 92 16.13 -2.17 -29.66
N ILE A 93 15.22 -2.60 -28.77
CA ILE A 93 15.14 -2.03 -27.40
C ILE A 93 16.48 -2.18 -26.67
N ARG A 94 17.10 -3.37 -26.70
CA ARG A 94 18.41 -3.59 -26.05
C ARG A 94 19.48 -2.64 -26.59
N LYS A 95 19.51 -2.45 -27.92
CA LYS A 95 20.46 -1.55 -28.58
C LYS A 95 20.22 -0.09 -28.21
N LEU A 96 18.96 0.37 -28.23
CA LEU A 96 18.59 1.74 -27.87
C LEU A 96 18.91 2.05 -26.41
N HIS A 97 18.65 1.11 -25.51
CA HIS A 97 19.03 1.22 -24.11
C HIS A 97 20.55 1.33 -23.94
N ALA A 98 21.31 0.42 -24.56
CA ALA A 98 22.77 0.44 -24.50
C ALA A 98 23.38 1.73 -25.11
N ALA A 99 22.69 2.35 -26.07
CA ALA A 99 23.07 3.63 -26.66
C ALA A 99 22.64 4.86 -25.83
N GLY A 100 21.89 4.66 -24.73
CA GLY A 100 21.34 5.75 -23.91
C GLY A 100 20.18 6.50 -24.57
N GLN A 101 19.60 5.98 -25.65
CA GLN A 101 18.44 6.59 -26.32
C GLN A 101 17.12 6.30 -25.61
N LEU A 102 17.01 5.12 -24.97
CA LEU A 102 15.85 4.71 -24.19
C LEU A 102 16.28 4.45 -22.74
N GLU A 103 15.79 5.26 -21.81
CA GLU A 103 16.00 5.06 -20.37
C GLU A 103 14.75 4.43 -19.74
N PHE A 104 14.93 3.35 -18.98
CA PHE A 104 13.87 2.82 -18.13
C PHE A 104 13.94 3.50 -16.77
N ILE A 105 12.83 4.09 -16.36
CA ILE A 105 12.68 4.89 -15.14
C ILE A 105 11.59 4.27 -14.26
N GLY A 106 11.50 4.68 -12.99
CA GLY A 106 10.59 4.02 -12.05
C GLY A 106 11.06 2.61 -11.74
N GLY A 107 10.67 1.62 -12.52
CA GLY A 107 11.11 0.22 -12.40
C GLY A 107 10.17 -0.68 -11.61
N GLY A 108 9.09 -0.12 -11.07
CA GLY A 108 7.98 -0.88 -10.52
C GLY A 108 7.19 -1.61 -11.61
N TRP A 109 6.38 -2.59 -11.21
CA TRP A 109 5.39 -3.17 -12.10
C TRP A 109 4.43 -2.07 -12.61
N VAL A 110 4.12 -1.10 -11.76
CA VAL A 110 3.31 0.10 -12.03
C VAL A 110 3.87 1.27 -11.22
N MET A 111 3.52 2.51 -11.62
CA MET A 111 3.60 3.67 -10.73
C MET A 111 2.56 3.53 -9.61
N HIS A 112 3.01 3.17 -8.42
CA HIS A 112 2.12 2.83 -7.30
C HIS A 112 1.62 4.06 -6.55
N ASP A 113 0.44 3.95 -5.95
CA ASP A 113 -0.03 4.93 -4.95
C ASP A 113 0.82 4.90 -3.68
N GLU A 114 0.93 6.05 -3.02
CA GLU A 114 1.75 6.23 -1.82
C GLU A 114 0.92 6.39 -0.53
N ALA A 115 -0.41 6.55 -0.63
CA ALA A 115 -1.28 6.79 0.53
C ALA A 115 -1.87 5.50 1.12
N VAL A 116 -2.46 4.65 0.28
CA VAL A 116 -3.29 3.49 0.65
C VAL A 116 -2.65 2.14 0.31
N THR A 117 -1.37 2.11 -0.04
CA THR A 117 -0.59 0.89 -0.26
C THR A 117 0.03 0.34 1.02
N THR A 118 0.37 -0.96 1.07
CA THR A 118 1.16 -1.53 2.18
C THR A 118 2.61 -1.71 1.76
N LEU A 119 3.53 -1.79 2.73
CA LEU A 119 4.92 -2.13 2.47
C LEU A 119 5.06 -3.42 1.64
N ARG A 120 4.16 -4.40 1.87
CA ARG A 120 4.14 -5.67 1.12
C ARG A 120 3.75 -5.48 -0.32
N GLY A 121 2.67 -4.75 -0.59
CA GLY A 121 2.25 -4.40 -1.94
C GLY A 121 3.35 -3.67 -2.69
N VAL A 122 3.93 -2.64 -2.08
CA VAL A 122 4.99 -1.80 -2.67
C VAL A 122 6.26 -2.60 -2.97
N LEU A 123 6.79 -3.35 -1.99
CA LEU A 123 7.99 -4.16 -2.22
C LEU A 123 7.75 -5.25 -3.26
N ASN A 124 6.57 -5.90 -3.25
CA ASN A 124 6.25 -6.94 -4.24
C ASN A 124 6.19 -6.38 -5.65
N GLN A 125 5.51 -5.24 -5.85
CA GLN A 125 5.39 -4.64 -7.18
C GLN A 125 6.74 -4.14 -7.70
N MET A 126 7.57 -3.51 -6.85
CA MET A 126 8.94 -3.11 -7.20
C MET A 126 9.79 -4.32 -7.58
N THR A 127 9.68 -5.40 -6.81
CA THR A 127 10.44 -6.63 -7.06
C THR A 127 10.05 -7.26 -8.39
N GLN A 128 8.76 -7.30 -8.76
CA GLN A 128 8.38 -7.88 -10.05
C GLN A 128 8.89 -7.06 -11.23
N GLY A 129 8.74 -5.73 -11.18
CA GLY A 129 9.23 -4.86 -12.25
C GLY A 129 10.75 -4.95 -12.41
N LEU A 130 11.49 -4.86 -11.30
CA LEU A 130 12.96 -4.93 -11.30
C LEU A 130 13.50 -6.30 -11.73
N ILE A 131 12.87 -7.40 -11.29
CA ILE A 131 13.24 -8.75 -11.77
C ILE A 131 13.03 -8.84 -13.28
N PHE A 132 11.91 -8.37 -13.80
CA PHE A 132 11.65 -8.40 -15.24
C PHE A 132 12.71 -7.60 -16.01
N LEU A 133 12.97 -6.34 -15.61
CA LEU A 133 13.96 -5.47 -16.25
C LEU A 133 15.37 -6.08 -16.22
N ASN A 134 15.79 -6.61 -15.06
CA ASN A 134 17.12 -7.19 -14.92
C ASN A 134 17.28 -8.49 -15.72
N THR A 135 16.33 -9.42 -15.61
CA THR A 135 16.43 -10.74 -16.27
C THR A 135 16.23 -10.65 -17.79
N THR A 136 15.41 -9.71 -18.26
CA THR A 136 15.05 -9.60 -19.69
C THR A 136 15.97 -8.65 -20.45
N LEU A 137 16.36 -7.54 -19.81
CA LEU A 137 17.07 -6.43 -20.44
C LEU A 137 18.43 -6.12 -19.80
N GLY A 138 18.76 -6.68 -18.63
CA GLY A 138 19.99 -6.36 -17.90
C GLY A 138 19.98 -4.94 -17.30
N VAL A 139 18.79 -4.40 -17.02
CA VAL A 139 18.57 -2.99 -16.67
C VAL A 139 18.38 -2.81 -15.17
N ARG A 140 19.03 -1.78 -14.61
CA ARG A 140 18.71 -1.18 -13.30
C ARG A 140 18.36 0.30 -13.48
N PRO A 141 17.11 0.71 -13.25
CA PRO A 141 16.74 2.12 -13.25
C PRO A 141 17.51 2.91 -12.18
N ARG A 142 17.87 4.16 -12.50
CA ARG A 142 18.55 5.09 -11.58
C ARG A 142 17.61 6.11 -10.96
N VAL A 143 16.46 6.34 -11.58
CA VAL A 143 15.54 7.44 -11.25
C VAL A 143 14.14 6.90 -10.97
N GLY A 144 13.60 7.24 -9.79
CA GLY A 144 12.20 7.00 -9.46
C GLY A 144 11.33 8.08 -10.10
N TRP A 145 10.16 7.70 -10.61
CA TRP A 145 9.29 8.60 -11.38
C TRP A 145 7.84 8.43 -10.94
N HIS A 146 7.38 9.33 -10.08
CA HIS A 146 6.06 9.30 -9.47
C HIS A 146 5.36 10.63 -9.73
N ILE A 147 4.97 10.85 -10.98
CA ILE A 147 4.35 12.12 -11.40
C ILE A 147 2.86 12.20 -11.11
N ASP A 148 2.21 11.06 -10.84
CA ASP A 148 0.75 10.97 -10.69
C ASP A 148 0.17 10.45 -9.36
N PRO A 149 0.92 9.88 -8.39
CA PRO A 149 0.36 9.58 -7.08
C PRO A 149 -0.18 10.82 -6.37
N PHE A 150 -1.30 10.69 -5.65
CA PHE A 150 -2.08 11.81 -5.12
C PHE A 150 -1.57 12.29 -3.75
N GLY A 151 -0.34 12.81 -3.74
CA GLY A 151 0.46 13.05 -2.54
C GLY A 151 1.58 12.00 -2.41
N HIS A 152 2.60 12.32 -1.60
CA HIS A 152 3.81 11.51 -1.52
C HIS A 152 4.20 11.22 -0.07
N SER A 153 4.66 10.01 0.18
CA SER A 153 4.92 9.43 1.50
C SER A 153 6.34 9.69 2.00
N SER A 154 6.52 10.00 3.28
CA SER A 154 7.84 10.11 3.91
C SER A 154 8.62 8.78 3.97
N PHE A 155 7.98 7.64 3.63
CA PHE A 155 8.64 6.34 3.47
C PHE A 155 9.37 6.20 2.12
N THR A 156 8.92 6.93 1.09
CA THR A 156 9.48 6.90 -0.27
C THR A 156 11.00 7.11 -0.33
N PRO A 157 11.62 8.09 0.36
CA PRO A 157 13.07 8.24 0.35
C PRO A 157 13.79 6.99 0.87
N GLN A 158 13.28 6.33 1.91
CA GLN A 158 13.88 5.10 2.42
C GLN A 158 13.81 3.97 1.38
N LEU A 159 12.64 3.75 0.79
CA LEU A 159 12.43 2.68 -0.17
C LEU A 159 13.38 2.79 -1.37
N PHE A 160 13.46 3.96 -1.99
CA PHE A 160 14.25 4.16 -3.19
C PHE A 160 15.76 4.23 -2.90
N SER A 161 16.19 4.77 -1.75
CA SER A 161 17.59 4.65 -1.30
C SER A 161 18.00 3.19 -1.08
N LEU A 162 17.14 2.36 -0.45
CA LEU A 162 17.42 0.92 -0.27
C LEU A 162 17.51 0.14 -1.59
N LEU A 163 16.86 0.64 -2.63
CA LEU A 163 16.93 0.11 -3.99
C LEU A 163 18.06 0.76 -4.82
N ASN A 164 18.98 1.52 -4.21
CA ASN A 164 20.12 2.17 -4.89
C ASN A 164 19.70 3.13 -6.01
N TYR A 165 18.63 3.91 -5.81
CA TYR A 165 18.26 4.98 -6.74
C TYR A 165 19.00 6.27 -6.40
N ASP A 166 19.34 7.04 -7.42
CA ASP A 166 20.08 8.30 -7.29
C ASP A 166 19.14 9.50 -7.08
N MET A 167 17.99 9.47 -7.76
CA MET A 167 17.03 10.58 -7.79
C MET A 167 15.59 10.07 -7.76
N PHE A 168 14.70 10.88 -7.19
CA PHE A 168 13.27 10.68 -7.22
C PHE A 168 12.56 11.92 -7.78
N VAL A 169 11.75 11.76 -8.82
CA VAL A 169 10.91 12.83 -9.38
C VAL A 169 9.48 12.64 -8.91
N LEU A 170 8.91 13.70 -8.36
CA LEU A 170 7.54 13.76 -7.88
C LEU A 170 6.82 15.01 -8.39
N ASN A 171 5.50 15.07 -8.25
CA ASN A 171 4.72 16.19 -8.76
C ASN A 171 3.60 16.65 -7.83
N ARG A 172 2.65 15.79 -7.48
CA ARG A 172 1.40 16.18 -6.82
C ARG A 172 1.61 16.38 -5.32
N ILE A 173 2.21 17.51 -4.97
CA ILE A 173 2.33 18.00 -3.59
C ILE A 173 1.28 19.10 -3.31
N PRO A 174 0.91 19.38 -2.05
CA PRO A 174 -0.01 20.47 -1.72
C PRO A 174 0.41 21.78 -2.40
N ASP A 175 -0.52 22.45 -3.09
CA ASP A 175 -0.16 23.61 -3.91
C ASP A 175 0.45 24.75 -3.10
N ASN A 176 -0.09 25.06 -1.93
CA ASN A 176 0.50 26.07 -1.04
C ASN A 176 1.99 25.77 -0.72
N VAL A 177 2.33 24.49 -0.52
CA VAL A 177 3.71 24.04 -0.33
C VAL A 177 4.51 24.20 -1.63
N LYS A 178 3.95 23.83 -2.79
CA LYS A 178 4.61 24.01 -4.09
C LYS A 178 4.91 25.49 -4.40
N GLN A 179 3.97 26.40 -4.15
CA GLN A 179 4.15 27.84 -4.35
C GLN A 179 5.19 28.43 -3.40
N GLU A 180 5.25 27.96 -2.15
CA GLU A 180 6.32 28.31 -1.23
C GLU A 180 7.69 27.83 -1.73
N MET A 181 7.78 26.57 -2.16
CA MET A 181 9.02 26.01 -2.71
C MET A 181 9.48 26.74 -3.98
N LYS A 182 8.56 27.16 -4.86
CA LYS A 182 8.87 28.00 -6.03
C LYS A 182 9.49 29.34 -5.61
N ARG A 183 8.88 30.03 -4.64
CA ARG A 183 9.37 31.32 -4.13
C ARG A 183 10.76 31.20 -3.51
N ASN A 184 11.04 30.09 -2.83
CA ASN A 184 12.31 29.86 -2.14
C ASN A 184 13.37 29.15 -3.01
N ARG A 185 13.02 28.73 -4.23
CA ARG A 185 13.85 27.88 -5.10
C ARG A 185 14.24 26.57 -4.44
N GLU A 186 13.26 25.87 -3.87
CA GLU A 186 13.43 24.64 -3.08
C GLU A 186 12.71 23.43 -3.71
N LEU A 187 12.34 23.50 -4.99
CA LEU A 187 11.79 22.35 -5.74
C LEU A 187 12.80 21.20 -5.93
N GLU A 188 14.09 21.48 -5.71
CA GLU A 188 15.17 20.50 -5.63
C GLU A 188 15.67 20.42 -4.18
N PHE A 189 15.64 19.24 -3.57
CA PHE A 189 16.02 19.04 -2.17
C PHE A 189 16.55 17.63 -1.90
N HIS A 190 17.23 17.46 -0.78
CA HIS A 190 17.58 16.17 -0.21
C HIS A 190 16.43 15.69 0.66
N TRP A 191 15.71 14.67 0.20
CA TRP A 191 14.63 14.08 0.97
C TRP A 191 15.21 13.04 1.92
N HIS A 192 15.24 13.39 3.20
CA HIS A 192 15.87 12.63 4.25
C HIS A 192 14.83 11.90 5.08
N ASN A 193 15.11 10.64 5.38
CA ASN A 193 14.37 9.90 6.38
C ASN A 193 15.20 9.83 7.68
N PRO A 194 14.79 10.57 8.75
CA PRO A 194 15.57 10.69 9.96
C PRO A 194 15.65 9.38 10.77
N LEU A 195 14.69 8.46 10.61
CA LEU A 195 14.70 7.19 11.36
C LEU A 195 15.74 6.21 10.81
N PHE A 196 16.11 6.32 9.52
CA PHE A 196 17.07 5.42 8.86
C PHE A 196 18.37 6.06 8.47
N ASN A 197 18.46 7.38 8.64
CA ASN A 197 19.56 8.18 8.13
C ASN A 197 19.81 7.93 6.64
N GLN A 198 18.73 7.77 5.86
CA GLN A 198 18.76 7.56 4.40
C GLN A 198 18.30 8.82 3.70
N THR A 199 18.92 9.16 2.57
CA THR A 199 18.62 10.37 1.81
C THR A 199 18.60 10.05 0.33
N ILE A 200 17.65 10.62 -0.40
CA ILE A 200 17.61 10.64 -1.86
C ILE A 200 17.50 12.08 -2.36
N PHE A 201 18.06 12.38 -3.53
CA PHE A 201 17.80 13.67 -4.18
C PHE A 201 16.39 13.66 -4.78
N ALA A 202 15.59 14.65 -4.45
CA ALA A 202 14.21 14.77 -4.91
C ALA A 202 14.03 16.02 -5.79
N HIS A 203 13.28 15.84 -6.87
CA HIS A 203 12.86 16.91 -7.76
C HIS A 203 11.33 16.97 -7.81
N VAL A 204 10.76 18.10 -7.43
CA VAL A 204 9.33 18.39 -7.62
C VAL A 204 9.16 19.10 -8.96
N LEU A 205 8.33 18.52 -9.84
CA LEU A 205 7.91 19.20 -11.06
C LEU A 205 7.18 20.50 -10.72
N ASP A 206 7.58 21.59 -11.37
CA ASP A 206 7.06 22.92 -11.10
C ASP A 206 5.57 23.07 -11.45
N SER A 207 5.09 22.32 -12.43
CA SER A 207 3.72 22.38 -12.96
C SER A 207 3.14 20.97 -13.11
N HIS A 208 2.09 20.82 -13.93
CA HIS A 208 1.68 19.52 -14.45
C HIS A 208 2.83 18.81 -15.21
N TYR A 209 2.75 17.49 -15.36
CA TYR A 209 3.72 16.65 -16.08
C TYR A 209 3.52 16.64 -17.61
N SER A 210 2.59 17.44 -18.11
CA SER A 210 2.27 17.51 -19.53
C SER A 210 3.23 18.42 -20.29
N THR A 211 3.46 18.15 -21.57
CA THR A 211 4.07 19.09 -22.49
C THR A 211 3.23 20.37 -22.50
N PRO A 212 3.85 21.55 -22.48
CA PRO A 212 3.19 22.79 -22.86
C PRO A 212 2.83 22.74 -24.37
N VAL A 213 1.69 22.12 -24.74
CA VAL A 213 1.22 22.06 -26.14
C VAL A 213 0.30 23.23 -26.44
N ILE A 214 0.53 23.93 -27.56
CA ILE A 214 -0.39 24.93 -28.08
C ILE A 214 -0.82 24.57 -29.52
N ILE A 215 -2.09 24.18 -29.67
CA ILE A 215 -2.69 23.78 -30.95
C ILE A 215 -3.00 25.02 -31.80
N GLY A 216 -2.66 25.00 -33.09
CA GLY A 216 -3.02 26.06 -34.06
C GLY A 216 -2.00 27.18 -34.22
N PHE A 217 -0.84 27.08 -33.57
CA PHE A 217 0.24 28.06 -33.61
C PHE A 217 1.33 27.66 -34.62
N THR A 218 2.01 28.66 -35.18
CA THR A 218 3.19 28.48 -36.04
C THR A 218 4.39 27.98 -35.23
N THR A 219 5.41 27.41 -35.89
CA THR A 219 6.64 26.95 -35.22
C THR A 219 7.33 28.06 -34.42
N GLU A 220 7.32 29.30 -34.92
CA GLU A 220 7.88 30.47 -34.21
C GLU A 220 7.15 30.74 -32.90
N GLU A 221 5.83 30.73 -32.92
CA GLU A 221 5.04 31.00 -31.72
C GLU A 221 5.15 29.87 -30.69
N LYS A 222 5.18 28.61 -31.14
CA LYS A 222 5.48 27.46 -30.26
C LYS A 222 6.85 27.58 -29.61
N ALA A 223 7.88 27.94 -30.40
CA ALA A 223 9.23 28.17 -29.89
C ALA A 223 9.30 29.34 -28.90
N ARG A 224 8.56 30.43 -29.16
CA ARG A 224 8.43 31.56 -28.23
C ARG A 224 7.80 31.14 -26.91
N TYR A 225 6.65 30.47 -26.96
CA TYR A 225 5.98 29.99 -25.76
C TYR A 225 6.84 29.02 -24.96
N PHE A 226 7.47 28.05 -25.63
CA PHE A 226 8.40 27.12 -25.02
C PHE A 226 9.54 27.85 -24.31
N PHE A 227 10.15 28.82 -24.98
CA PHE A 227 11.24 29.61 -24.42
C PHE A 227 10.81 30.43 -23.20
N ASP A 228 9.69 31.14 -23.30
CA ASP A 228 9.17 31.99 -22.22
C ASP A 228 8.82 31.13 -20.98
N THR A 229 8.22 29.96 -21.21
CA THR A 229 7.97 28.94 -20.18
C THR A 229 9.27 28.50 -19.51
N CYS A 230 10.32 28.18 -20.29
CA CYS A 230 11.61 27.79 -19.73
C CYS A 230 12.27 28.92 -18.93
N GLN A 231 12.26 30.15 -19.43
CA GLN A 231 12.82 31.32 -18.73
C GLN A 231 12.13 31.57 -17.39
N LYS A 232 10.81 31.35 -17.34
CA LYS A 232 10.05 31.45 -16.10
C LYS A 232 10.41 30.33 -15.12
N ARG A 233 10.40 29.08 -15.57
CA ARG A 233 10.66 27.90 -14.73
C ARG A 233 12.07 27.88 -14.15
N LEU A 234 13.07 28.33 -14.92
CA LEU A 234 14.46 28.47 -14.45
C LEU A 234 14.59 29.33 -13.18
N GLN A 235 13.65 30.24 -12.91
CA GLN A 235 13.66 31.08 -11.71
C GLN A 235 13.29 30.32 -10.44
N TRP A 236 12.63 29.16 -10.55
CA TRP A 236 12.15 28.35 -9.42
C TRP A 236 13.10 27.22 -9.00
N TYR A 237 14.17 27.00 -9.77
CA TYR A 237 15.19 25.98 -9.51
C TYR A 237 16.52 26.62 -9.14
N LYS A 238 17.40 25.92 -8.41
CA LYS A 238 18.67 26.52 -7.95
C LYS A 238 19.75 26.50 -9.03
N THR A 239 19.76 25.46 -9.86
CA THR A 239 20.78 25.26 -10.90
C THR A 239 20.41 25.96 -12.21
N ASP A 240 21.38 26.07 -13.11
CA ASP A 240 21.15 26.53 -14.49
C ASP A 240 20.74 25.34 -15.41
N ASN A 241 20.28 24.21 -14.83
CA ASN A 241 19.70 23.06 -15.56
C ASN A 241 18.21 22.96 -15.25
N LEU A 242 17.36 22.92 -16.28
CA LEU A 242 15.91 22.74 -16.14
C LEU A 242 15.51 21.37 -16.68
N LEU A 243 14.81 20.58 -15.87
CA LEU A 243 14.08 19.39 -16.31
C LEU A 243 12.73 19.85 -16.90
N LEU A 244 12.44 19.50 -18.14
CA LEU A 244 11.17 19.80 -18.79
C LEU A 244 10.55 18.51 -19.37
N PRO A 245 9.45 17.99 -18.79
CA PRO A 245 8.73 16.87 -19.38
C PRO A 245 8.14 17.25 -20.74
N PHE A 246 8.28 16.36 -21.72
CA PHE A 246 7.60 16.44 -23.01
C PHE A 246 6.80 15.15 -23.20
N GLY A 247 5.57 15.12 -22.68
CA GLY A 247 4.68 13.97 -22.73
C GLY A 247 3.33 14.33 -22.16
N ASN A 248 2.41 13.38 -22.11
CA ASN A 248 1.17 13.47 -21.33
C ASN A 248 0.62 12.04 -21.18
N ASP A 249 -0.59 11.92 -20.64
CA ASP A 249 -1.35 10.67 -20.66
C ASP A 249 -1.43 10.11 -22.09
N PHE A 250 -0.92 8.90 -22.29
CA PHE A 250 -0.94 8.14 -23.55
C PHE A 250 -0.44 8.92 -24.79
N HIS A 251 0.49 9.86 -24.61
CA HIS A 251 1.12 10.60 -25.70
C HIS A 251 2.10 9.70 -26.49
N PHE A 252 2.65 10.17 -27.62
CA PHE A 252 3.58 9.38 -28.45
C PHE A 252 2.96 8.15 -29.15
N GLN A 253 1.65 8.13 -29.40
CA GLN A 253 1.04 7.08 -30.24
C GLN A 253 1.59 7.11 -31.67
N ASP A 254 1.82 8.32 -32.20
CA ASP A 254 2.55 8.59 -33.45
C ASP A 254 3.86 9.33 -33.12
N ALA A 255 4.78 8.61 -32.46
CA ALA A 255 6.05 9.19 -32.02
C ALA A 255 6.84 9.89 -33.15
N PRO A 256 6.90 9.40 -34.40
CA PRO A 256 7.54 10.15 -35.48
C PRO A 256 7.00 11.58 -35.67
N SER A 257 5.68 11.77 -35.57
CA SER A 257 5.07 13.11 -35.65
C SER A 257 5.40 13.95 -34.41
N ASP A 258 5.29 13.37 -33.22
CA ASP A 258 5.55 14.09 -31.96
C ASP A 258 7.03 14.53 -31.84
N PHE A 259 7.96 13.65 -32.22
CA PHE A 259 9.38 13.99 -32.32
C PHE A 259 9.64 15.04 -33.39
N LYS A 260 8.91 15.02 -34.52
CA LYS A 260 9.06 16.04 -35.56
C LYS A 260 8.64 17.43 -35.05
N GLU A 261 7.52 17.51 -34.33
CA GLU A 261 7.08 18.77 -33.71
C GLU A 261 8.12 19.30 -32.72
N MET A 262 8.67 18.40 -31.89
CA MET A 262 9.74 18.74 -30.97
C MET A 262 11.00 19.20 -31.72
N ASP A 263 11.44 18.48 -32.76
CA ASP A 263 12.58 18.81 -33.59
C ASP A 263 12.45 20.21 -34.21
N GLU A 264 11.25 20.57 -34.70
CA GLU A 264 10.95 21.88 -35.27
C GLU A 264 11.10 23.01 -34.23
N ILE A 265 10.58 22.82 -33.01
CA ILE A 265 10.72 23.78 -31.91
C ILE A 265 12.18 23.96 -31.52
N LEU A 266 12.89 22.84 -31.26
CA LEU A 266 14.28 22.85 -30.82
C LEU A 266 15.19 23.48 -31.86
N LYS A 267 14.98 23.12 -33.14
CA LYS A 267 15.73 23.69 -34.25
C LYS A 267 15.46 25.17 -34.42
N TYR A 268 14.20 25.61 -34.32
CA TYR A 268 13.85 27.02 -34.43
C TYR A 268 14.54 27.86 -33.34
N ILE A 269 14.57 27.38 -32.10
CA ILE A 269 15.29 28.03 -31.00
C ILE A 269 16.80 28.11 -31.29
N ALA A 270 17.40 27.00 -31.72
CA ALA A 270 18.83 26.92 -32.00
C ALA A 270 19.27 27.82 -33.17
N ASP A 271 18.44 27.93 -34.22
CA ASP A 271 18.74 28.73 -35.42
C ASP A 271 18.53 30.26 -35.18
N HIS A 272 17.86 30.66 -34.10
CA HIS A 272 17.56 32.07 -33.78
C HIS A 272 18.09 32.51 -32.39
N PRO A 273 19.40 32.42 -32.11
CA PRO A 273 19.96 32.67 -30.78
C PRO A 273 19.76 34.11 -30.26
N ASN A 274 19.58 35.09 -31.15
CA ASN A 274 19.27 36.46 -30.77
C ASN A 274 17.82 36.62 -30.24
N ASN A 275 16.90 35.78 -30.71
CA ASN A 275 15.51 35.76 -30.29
C ASN A 275 15.31 34.94 -29.00
N PHE A 276 16.23 34.00 -28.73
CA PHE A 276 16.19 33.07 -27.61
C PHE A 276 17.55 33.01 -26.88
N PRO A 277 18.01 34.13 -26.28
CA PRO A 277 19.33 34.20 -25.68
C PRO A 277 19.43 33.38 -24.38
N ASN A 278 20.66 33.01 -24.01
CA ASN A 278 21.02 32.40 -22.72
C ASN A 278 20.37 31.04 -22.40
N ILE A 279 19.93 30.30 -23.43
CA ILE A 279 19.40 28.95 -23.28
C ILE A 279 20.06 27.98 -24.27
N THR A 280 20.21 26.73 -23.86
CA THR A 280 20.54 25.60 -24.72
C THR A 280 19.49 24.52 -24.47
N VAL A 281 18.76 24.13 -25.50
CA VAL A 281 17.69 23.14 -25.37
C VAL A 281 18.13 21.87 -26.08
N ARG A 282 17.93 20.71 -25.45
CA ARG A 282 18.29 19.41 -26.02
C ARG A 282 17.36 18.31 -25.53
N TYR A 283 17.26 17.24 -26.33
CA TYR A 283 16.82 15.95 -25.84
C TYR A 283 17.68 15.52 -24.66
N SER A 284 17.06 14.97 -23.64
CA SER A 284 17.76 14.37 -22.52
C SER A 284 16.96 13.23 -21.91
N THR A 285 17.65 12.40 -21.13
CA THR A 285 17.03 11.47 -20.20
C THR A 285 17.09 12.03 -18.76
N LEU A 286 16.42 11.37 -17.81
CA LEU A 286 16.42 11.83 -16.42
C LEU A 286 17.79 11.66 -15.76
N SER A 287 18.50 10.57 -16.08
CA SER A 287 19.89 10.37 -15.66
C SER A 287 20.82 11.49 -16.16
N GLU A 288 20.68 11.91 -17.42
CA GLU A 288 21.49 12.99 -17.99
C GLU A 288 21.23 14.35 -17.30
N TYR A 289 19.98 14.63 -16.92
CA TYR A 289 19.63 15.81 -16.11
C TYR A 289 20.22 15.72 -14.71
N PHE A 290 20.04 14.60 -14.01
CA PHE A 290 20.57 14.43 -12.65
C PHE A 290 22.10 14.58 -12.61
N ASP A 291 22.81 13.97 -13.55
CA ASP A 291 24.26 14.07 -13.63
C ASP A 291 24.71 15.53 -13.87
N ALA A 292 23.93 16.33 -14.59
CA ALA A 292 24.20 17.75 -14.82
C ALA A 292 23.94 18.60 -13.56
N VAL A 293 22.85 18.33 -12.83
CA VAL A 293 22.52 18.98 -11.55
C VAL A 293 23.57 18.64 -10.50
N SER A 294 23.95 17.37 -10.37
CA SER A 294 24.97 16.91 -9.41
C SER A 294 26.33 17.58 -9.67
N LYS A 295 26.72 17.74 -10.94
CA LYS A 295 27.96 18.45 -11.33
C LYS A 295 27.95 19.96 -11.06
N SER A 296 26.79 20.56 -10.82
CA SER A 296 26.70 22.00 -10.53
C SER A 296 27.33 22.39 -9.19
N GLY A 297 27.46 21.44 -8.26
CA GLY A 297 28.00 21.68 -6.91
C GLY A 297 27.12 22.56 -6.01
N VAL A 298 25.87 22.81 -6.41
CA VAL A 298 24.90 23.60 -5.64
C VAL A 298 24.47 22.83 -4.39
N ALA A 299 24.35 23.55 -3.26
CA ALA A 299 23.79 22.99 -2.02
C ALA A 299 22.26 23.06 -2.02
N PHE A 300 21.63 21.90 -1.77
CA PHE A 300 20.18 21.77 -1.66
C PHE A 300 19.71 21.73 -0.21
N THR A 301 18.45 22.11 0.03
CA THR A 301 17.84 22.02 1.36
C THR A 301 17.55 20.56 1.70
N GLN A 302 17.46 20.24 2.98
CA GLN A 302 16.99 18.94 3.46
C GLN A 302 15.52 19.04 3.88
N ARG A 303 14.71 18.03 3.56
CA ARG A 303 13.32 17.89 4.03
C ARG A 303 13.07 16.49 4.57
N GLU A 304 12.11 16.36 5.48
CA GLU A 304 11.76 15.11 6.17
C GLU A 304 10.26 14.81 6.17
N ASP A 305 9.44 15.80 5.80
CA ASP A 305 7.99 15.70 5.83
C ASP A 305 7.42 14.87 4.68
N ASP A 306 6.15 14.47 4.84
CA ASP A 306 5.34 13.91 3.76
C ASP A 306 4.49 15.00 3.10
N PHE A 307 3.89 14.68 1.97
CA PHE A 307 3.08 15.60 1.17
C PHE A 307 1.59 15.23 1.24
N PHE A 308 1.10 14.90 2.43
CA PHE A 308 -0.31 14.56 2.71
C PHE A 308 -1.00 15.50 3.71
N PRO A 309 -2.33 15.69 3.60
CA PRO A 309 -3.15 15.34 2.44
C PRO A 309 -2.83 16.24 1.23
N TYR A 310 -2.89 15.67 0.03
CA TYR A 310 -2.77 16.44 -1.20
C TYR A 310 -4.02 17.31 -1.38
N ILE A 311 -3.80 18.59 -1.68
CA ILE A 311 -4.83 19.49 -2.19
C ILE A 311 -4.50 19.80 -3.63
N ALA A 312 -5.38 19.40 -4.54
CA ALA A 312 -5.30 19.89 -5.90
C ALA A 312 -5.75 21.36 -5.89
N CYS A 313 -4.81 22.28 -6.06
CA CYS A 313 -5.18 23.58 -6.60
C CYS A 313 -4.94 23.54 -8.11
N SER A 314 -6.02 23.72 -8.86
CA SER A 314 -5.95 24.07 -10.27
C SER A 314 -5.37 25.49 -10.38
N PRO A 315 -4.30 25.75 -11.13
CA PRO A 315 -4.37 26.84 -12.09
C PRO A 315 -5.34 26.43 -13.19
N CYS A 316 -6.13 27.38 -13.69
CA CYS A 316 -6.80 27.25 -14.97
C CYS A 316 -5.83 26.61 -15.98
N PHE A 317 -6.31 25.71 -16.85
CA PHE A 317 -5.56 25.24 -18.01
C PHE A 317 -5.19 26.37 -19.01
N SER A 318 -5.51 27.63 -18.68
CA SER A 318 -5.07 28.82 -19.40
C SER A 318 -3.90 29.50 -18.67
N GLU A 319 -2.89 29.90 -19.44
CA GLU A 319 -1.74 30.75 -19.07
C GLU A 319 -2.10 32.01 -18.25
N ALA A 320 -3.37 32.42 -18.22
CA ALA A 320 -3.88 33.58 -17.48
C ALA A 320 -3.70 33.53 -15.96
N CYS A 321 -3.39 32.37 -15.34
CA CYS A 321 -3.16 32.27 -13.90
C CYS A 321 -1.68 32.31 -13.51
N GLU A 322 -0.80 32.27 -14.50
CA GLU A 322 0.62 32.09 -14.29
C GLU A 322 1.31 33.47 -14.29
N GLY A 323 1.22 34.20 -13.17
CA GLY A 323 1.89 35.50 -12.99
C GLY A 323 0.97 36.69 -12.70
N VAL A 324 -0.26 36.46 -12.23
CA VAL A 324 -1.14 37.54 -11.79
C VAL A 324 -0.79 37.94 -10.36
N ASP A 325 0.10 38.92 -10.22
CA ASP A 325 0.16 39.72 -8.99
C ASP A 325 -1.10 40.59 -8.92
N GLY A 326 -2.11 40.09 -8.22
CA GLY A 326 -3.32 40.84 -7.83
C GLY A 326 -4.57 40.54 -8.65
N PHE A 327 -5.66 40.22 -7.95
CA PHE A 327 -7.06 40.15 -8.41
C PHE A 327 -7.62 38.87 -9.05
N LEU A 328 -7.15 37.70 -8.61
CA LEU A 328 -8.09 36.59 -8.32
C LEU A 328 -8.13 36.42 -6.80
N THR A 329 -9.20 36.88 -6.14
CA THR A 329 -9.35 36.79 -4.68
C THR A 329 -9.51 35.36 -4.17
N VAL A 330 -9.54 34.35 -5.04
CA VAL A 330 -9.37 32.93 -4.69
C VAL A 330 -8.64 32.24 -5.84
N PRO A 331 -7.32 31.96 -5.75
CA PRO A 331 -6.56 31.24 -6.77
C PRO A 331 -6.94 29.76 -6.90
N CYS A 332 -7.75 29.25 -5.97
CA CYS A 332 -8.32 27.92 -5.91
C CYS A 332 -9.84 28.05 -6.01
N GLY A 333 -10.47 27.35 -6.96
CA GLY A 333 -11.94 27.33 -7.08
C GLY A 333 -12.64 26.91 -5.79
N ILE A 334 -11.96 26.16 -4.92
CA ILE A 334 -12.38 25.89 -3.54
C ILE A 334 -11.12 25.73 -2.67
N SER A 335 -11.03 26.42 -1.53
CA SER A 335 -9.96 26.26 -0.51
C SER A 335 -9.89 24.87 0.15
N ASP A 336 -10.79 23.97 -0.27
CA ASP A 336 -11.25 22.83 0.52
C ASP A 336 -11.18 21.49 -0.26
N SER A 337 -10.67 21.46 -1.50
CA SER A 337 -10.63 20.27 -2.39
C SER A 337 -9.48 19.31 -2.08
N PHE A 338 -9.39 18.85 -0.83
CA PHE A 338 -8.41 17.84 -0.42
C PHE A 338 -8.77 16.48 -0.99
N TRP A 339 -7.79 15.80 -1.60
CA TRP A 339 -7.93 14.44 -2.14
C TRP A 339 -7.78 13.42 -1.01
N SER A 340 -8.64 13.50 -0.01
CA SER A 340 -8.65 12.60 1.14
C SER A 340 -9.80 11.59 1.11
N GLY A 341 -10.68 11.66 0.11
CA GLY A 341 -11.78 10.73 -0.10
C GLY A 341 -11.34 9.37 -0.65
N PHE A 342 -10.34 9.35 -1.53
CA PHE A 342 -9.81 8.10 -2.10
C PHE A 342 -9.16 7.17 -1.05
N TYR A 343 -8.84 7.71 0.13
CA TYR A 343 -8.39 6.91 1.26
C TYR A 343 -9.41 5.81 1.63
N THR A 344 -10.71 6.02 1.31
CA THR A 344 -11.79 5.05 1.57
C THR A 344 -12.53 4.58 0.31
N SER A 345 -12.54 5.32 -0.79
CA SER A 345 -13.26 4.96 -2.03
C SER A 345 -13.06 3.49 -2.44
N LYS A 346 -14.12 2.80 -2.88
CA LYS A 346 -14.10 1.35 -3.20
C LYS A 346 -13.54 0.47 -2.06
N PRO A 347 -14.09 0.57 -0.84
CA PRO A 347 -13.52 -0.09 0.32
C PRO A 347 -13.50 -1.63 0.19
N ALA A 348 -14.43 -2.22 -0.57
CA ALA A 348 -14.49 -3.68 -0.78
C ALA A 348 -13.32 -4.18 -1.64
N GLN A 349 -12.93 -3.43 -2.67
CA GLN A 349 -11.76 -3.79 -3.48
C GLN A 349 -10.46 -3.63 -2.68
N LYS A 350 -10.35 -2.57 -1.87
CA LYS A 350 -9.24 -2.40 -0.93
C LYS A 350 -9.09 -3.60 0.01
N LEU A 351 -10.19 -4.20 0.47
CA LEU A 351 -10.18 -5.41 1.28
C LEU A 351 -9.71 -6.65 0.49
N LEU A 352 -10.22 -6.84 -0.74
CA LEU A 352 -9.79 -7.94 -1.62
C LEU A 352 -8.29 -7.90 -1.94
N VAL A 353 -7.71 -6.70 -2.13
CA VAL A 353 -6.25 -6.55 -2.30
C VAL A 353 -5.49 -7.08 -1.08
N ARG A 354 -6.00 -6.84 0.14
CA ARG A 354 -5.38 -7.33 1.38
C ARG A 354 -5.52 -8.84 1.54
N GLU A 355 -6.62 -9.43 1.09
CA GLU A 355 -6.81 -10.87 1.04
C GLU A 355 -5.82 -11.54 0.07
N LEU A 356 -5.62 -10.95 -1.11
CA LEU A 356 -4.60 -11.42 -2.05
C LEU A 356 -3.20 -11.31 -1.45
N GLU A 357 -2.85 -10.17 -0.83
CA GLU A 357 -1.55 -9.99 -0.16
C GLU A 357 -1.30 -11.02 0.95
N ALA A 358 -2.31 -11.37 1.74
CA ALA A 358 -2.21 -12.34 2.83
C ALA A 358 -2.07 -13.78 2.30
N SER A 359 -2.89 -14.15 1.31
CA SER A 359 -2.85 -15.49 0.70
C SER A 359 -1.57 -15.70 -0.12
N LEU A 360 -1.12 -14.70 -0.89
CA LEU A 360 0.16 -14.75 -1.62
C LEU A 360 1.32 -14.94 -0.64
N HIS A 361 1.34 -14.19 0.47
CA HIS A 361 2.35 -14.36 1.50
C HIS A 361 2.37 -15.79 2.06
N ALA A 362 1.20 -16.35 2.40
CA ALA A 362 1.10 -17.73 2.88
C ALA A 362 1.59 -18.77 1.85
N LEU A 363 1.33 -18.56 0.56
CA LEU A 363 1.80 -19.43 -0.51
C LEU A 363 3.33 -19.32 -0.70
N GLU A 364 3.87 -18.11 -0.75
CA GLU A 364 5.31 -17.88 -0.93
C GLU A 364 6.12 -18.45 0.22
N GLN A 365 5.68 -18.24 1.47
CA GLN A 365 6.30 -18.81 2.66
C GLN A 365 6.37 -20.34 2.61
N LEU A 366 5.24 -20.98 2.26
CA LEU A 366 5.17 -22.44 2.20
C LEU A 366 6.02 -22.99 1.04
N ASN A 367 5.99 -22.32 -0.12
CA ASN A 367 6.79 -22.71 -1.28
C ASN A 367 8.29 -22.50 -1.04
N ALA A 368 8.67 -21.46 -0.31
CA ALA A 368 10.06 -21.19 0.05
C ALA A 368 10.64 -22.28 0.97
N MET A 369 9.84 -22.81 1.90
CA MET A 369 10.27 -23.87 2.81
C MET A 369 10.20 -25.27 2.19
N TYR A 370 9.34 -25.46 1.19
CA TYR A 370 9.14 -26.73 0.51
C TYR A 370 9.00 -26.53 -1.03
N PRO A 371 10.10 -26.24 -1.74
CA PRO A 371 10.07 -25.85 -3.16
C PRO A 371 9.91 -27.04 -4.13
N ASN A 372 9.49 -28.22 -3.68
CA ASN A 372 9.35 -29.42 -4.52
C ASN A 372 8.38 -29.23 -5.69
N LEU A 373 7.43 -28.30 -5.56
CA LEU A 373 6.43 -27.98 -6.58
C LEU A 373 6.67 -26.61 -7.22
N ALA A 374 7.80 -25.96 -6.98
CA ALA A 374 8.05 -24.57 -7.41
C ALA A 374 7.78 -24.36 -8.90
N ASN A 375 8.29 -25.23 -9.77
CA ASN A 375 8.05 -25.15 -11.22
C ASN A 375 6.57 -25.29 -11.59
N SER A 376 5.83 -26.19 -10.93
CA SER A 376 4.40 -26.38 -11.19
C SER A 376 3.51 -25.27 -10.62
N LEU A 377 4.03 -24.49 -9.66
CA LEU A 377 3.33 -23.39 -9.02
C LEU A 377 3.66 -22.04 -9.64
N GLU A 378 4.64 -21.95 -10.56
CA GLU A 378 5.12 -20.67 -11.07
C GLU A 378 4.02 -19.87 -11.77
N ASP A 379 3.15 -20.51 -12.56
CA ASP A 379 2.01 -19.82 -13.18
C ASP A 379 1.06 -19.20 -12.14
N SER A 380 0.83 -19.92 -11.03
CA SER A 380 -0.05 -19.47 -9.95
C SER A 380 0.59 -18.34 -9.15
N LEU A 381 1.88 -18.45 -8.85
CA LEU A 381 2.67 -17.42 -8.19
C LEU A 381 2.77 -16.17 -9.05
N SER A 382 3.08 -16.31 -10.35
CA SER A 382 3.14 -15.22 -11.31
C SER A 382 1.79 -14.52 -11.46
N LEU A 383 0.68 -15.26 -11.55
CA LEU A 383 -0.66 -14.68 -11.56
C LEU A 383 -0.91 -13.82 -10.31
N ALA A 384 -0.62 -14.35 -9.12
CA ALA A 384 -0.85 -13.66 -7.86
C ALA A 384 0.08 -12.44 -7.69
N ARG A 385 1.37 -12.58 -8.03
CA ARG A 385 2.38 -11.50 -8.00
C ARG A 385 2.03 -10.37 -8.96
N ASN A 386 1.71 -10.68 -10.20
CA ASN A 386 1.39 -9.69 -11.23
C ASN A 386 0.07 -8.99 -10.93
N THR A 387 -0.93 -9.73 -10.42
CA THR A 387 -2.20 -9.13 -9.96
C THR A 387 -1.95 -8.23 -8.76
N SER A 388 -1.25 -8.71 -7.73
CA SER A 388 -0.89 -7.90 -6.56
C SER A 388 -0.12 -6.65 -6.94
N GLY A 389 0.78 -6.73 -7.94
CA GLY A 389 1.56 -5.61 -8.44
C GLY A 389 0.72 -4.60 -9.19
N LEU A 390 -0.12 -5.06 -10.15
CA LEU A 390 -1.02 -4.22 -10.92
C LEU A 390 -1.96 -3.41 -10.00
N LEU A 391 -2.49 -4.07 -8.96
CA LEU A 391 -3.43 -3.44 -8.04
C LEU A 391 -2.80 -2.35 -7.17
N GLN A 392 -1.47 -2.17 -7.14
CA GLN A 392 -0.87 -1.03 -6.43
C GLN A 392 -0.91 0.27 -7.23
N HIS A 393 -1.31 0.24 -8.51
CA HIS A 393 -1.43 1.42 -9.37
C HIS A 393 -2.34 2.48 -8.73
N HIS A 394 -2.02 3.74 -8.99
CA HIS A 394 -2.67 4.88 -8.36
C HIS A 394 -4.13 5.13 -8.79
N ASP A 395 -4.70 4.36 -9.73
CA ASP A 395 -6.15 4.29 -9.96
C ASP A 395 -6.79 2.95 -9.63
N ALA A 396 -5.99 1.96 -9.22
CA ALA A 396 -6.46 0.66 -8.79
C ALA A 396 -6.80 0.66 -7.29
N ILE A 397 -5.80 0.57 -6.40
CA ILE A 397 -6.03 0.49 -4.93
C ILE A 397 -6.73 1.72 -4.37
N THR A 398 -6.55 2.88 -5.00
CA THR A 398 -7.20 4.16 -4.63
C THR A 398 -8.71 4.14 -4.88
N GLY A 399 -9.19 3.25 -5.76
CA GLY A 399 -10.59 3.15 -6.13
C GLY A 399 -11.08 4.28 -7.02
N THR A 400 -10.19 4.88 -7.83
CA THR A 400 -10.45 6.04 -8.67
C THR A 400 -10.58 5.71 -10.16
N SER A 401 -10.59 4.42 -10.52
CA SER A 401 -10.84 3.93 -11.87
C SER A 401 -12.32 3.79 -12.24
N TYR A 402 -12.61 3.81 -13.54
CA TYR A 402 -13.95 3.66 -14.11
C TYR A 402 -14.51 2.24 -13.92
N PRO A 403 -15.85 2.06 -13.98
CA PRO A 403 -16.51 0.79 -13.68
C PRO A 403 -15.95 -0.45 -14.39
N ASP A 404 -15.57 -0.33 -15.66
CA ASP A 404 -15.01 -1.45 -16.42
C ASP A 404 -13.65 -1.89 -15.88
N CYS A 405 -12.80 -0.94 -15.49
CA CYS A 405 -11.50 -1.21 -14.85
C CYS A 405 -11.69 -1.82 -13.47
N TYR A 406 -12.59 -1.24 -12.67
CA TYR A 406 -12.94 -1.76 -11.35
C TYR A 406 -13.42 -3.22 -11.44
N THR A 407 -14.23 -3.54 -12.44
CA THR A 407 -14.73 -4.89 -12.70
C THR A 407 -13.58 -5.83 -13.10
N ASP A 408 -12.72 -5.43 -14.05
CA ASP A 408 -11.53 -6.20 -14.46
C ASP A 408 -10.59 -6.48 -13.28
N TYR A 409 -10.30 -5.48 -12.46
CA TYR A 409 -9.48 -5.64 -11.25
C TYR A 409 -10.08 -6.64 -10.27
N ASN A 410 -11.39 -6.56 -10.02
CA ASN A 410 -12.07 -7.50 -9.11
C ASN A 410 -12.08 -8.93 -9.66
N GLU A 411 -12.25 -9.10 -10.97
CA GLU A 411 -12.16 -10.42 -11.62
C GLU A 411 -10.75 -11.01 -11.51
N ARG A 412 -9.70 -10.20 -11.71
CA ARG A 412 -8.31 -10.59 -11.50
C ARG A 412 -8.04 -10.98 -10.05
N LEU A 413 -8.48 -10.14 -9.10
CA LEU A 413 -8.35 -10.40 -7.67
C LEU A 413 -9.02 -11.72 -7.28
N GLY A 414 -10.29 -11.91 -7.65
CA GLY A 414 -11.04 -13.13 -7.35
C GLY A 414 -10.40 -14.38 -7.96
N ARG A 415 -9.91 -14.29 -9.21
CA ARG A 415 -9.17 -15.39 -9.85
C ARG A 415 -7.86 -15.69 -9.11
N ALA A 416 -7.06 -14.66 -8.81
CA ALA A 416 -5.76 -14.81 -8.14
C ALA A 416 -5.92 -15.38 -6.74
N ILE A 417 -6.88 -14.90 -5.95
CA ILE A 417 -7.20 -15.43 -4.61
C ILE A 417 -7.57 -16.91 -4.70
N ARG A 418 -8.53 -17.28 -5.56
CA ARG A 418 -8.97 -18.68 -5.72
C ARG A 418 -7.82 -19.61 -6.12
N VAL A 419 -7.01 -19.20 -7.09
CA VAL A 419 -5.85 -19.99 -7.57
C VAL A 419 -4.78 -20.12 -6.47
N THR A 420 -4.54 -19.04 -5.72
CA THR A 420 -3.58 -19.03 -4.61
C THR A 420 -4.03 -19.98 -3.49
N PHE A 421 -5.28 -19.91 -3.05
CA PHE A 421 -5.81 -20.86 -2.07
C PHE A 421 -5.74 -22.31 -2.57
N SER A 422 -6.12 -22.57 -3.82
CA SER A 422 -6.00 -23.91 -4.41
C SER A 422 -4.56 -24.43 -4.39
N SER A 423 -3.60 -23.56 -4.71
CA SER A 423 -2.16 -23.87 -4.70
C SER A 423 -1.65 -24.16 -3.28
N ILE A 424 -2.10 -23.39 -2.29
CA ILE A 424 -1.80 -23.67 -0.88
C ILE A 424 -2.34 -25.06 -0.49
N ALA A 425 -3.55 -25.43 -0.92
CA ALA A 425 -4.12 -26.75 -0.68
C ALA A 425 -3.22 -27.87 -1.23
N THR A 426 -2.81 -27.75 -2.49
CA THR A 426 -1.92 -28.72 -3.15
C THR A 426 -0.59 -28.83 -2.44
N LEU A 427 0.01 -27.70 -2.05
CA LEU A 427 1.30 -27.68 -1.39
C LEU A 427 1.21 -28.26 0.03
N LYS A 428 0.14 -27.96 0.78
CA LYS A 428 -0.14 -28.59 2.09
C LYS A 428 -0.21 -30.11 1.99
N SER A 429 -0.92 -30.63 0.99
CA SER A 429 -0.99 -32.08 0.75
C SER A 429 0.39 -32.65 0.42
N SER A 430 1.18 -31.95 -0.41
CA SER A 430 2.53 -32.39 -0.77
C SER A 430 3.48 -32.39 0.43
N VAL A 431 3.42 -31.37 1.29
CA VAL A 431 4.23 -31.26 2.51
C VAL A 431 3.87 -32.35 3.52
N LEU A 432 2.57 -32.53 3.81
CA LEU A 432 2.14 -33.46 4.87
C LEU A 432 2.15 -34.92 4.43
N CYS A 433 1.88 -35.21 3.16
CA CYS A 433 1.72 -36.58 2.67
C CYS A 433 2.91 -37.07 1.81
N GLY A 434 3.81 -36.18 1.38
CA GLY A 434 4.95 -36.54 0.53
C GLY A 434 4.52 -37.29 -0.74
N GLU A 435 5.14 -38.44 -1.01
CA GLU A 435 4.80 -39.32 -2.14
C GLU A 435 3.37 -39.86 -2.08
N ASN A 436 2.73 -39.85 -0.90
CA ASN A 436 1.33 -40.30 -0.73
C ASN A 436 0.30 -39.25 -1.13
N ALA A 437 0.71 -38.02 -1.49
CA ALA A 437 -0.23 -36.92 -1.75
C ALA A 437 -1.27 -37.25 -2.84
N SER A 438 -0.94 -38.07 -3.84
CA SER A 438 -1.87 -38.52 -4.88
C SER A 438 -2.90 -39.55 -4.41
N ARG A 439 -2.63 -40.23 -3.29
CA ARG A 439 -3.51 -41.22 -2.66
C ARG A 439 -4.30 -40.65 -1.48
N ALA A 440 -3.80 -39.56 -0.90
CA ALA A 440 -4.44 -38.89 0.21
C ALA A 440 -5.73 -38.18 -0.24
N PRO A 441 -6.72 -38.07 0.66
CA PRO A 441 -7.93 -37.27 0.40
C PRO A 441 -7.59 -35.82 0.06
N ALA A 442 -8.16 -35.31 -1.03
CA ALA A 442 -7.85 -33.98 -1.53
C ALA A 442 -8.33 -32.89 -0.55
N LEU A 443 -7.44 -31.94 -0.25
CA LEU A 443 -7.74 -30.74 0.51
C LEU A 443 -8.47 -29.72 -0.38
N GLN A 444 -9.55 -29.15 0.14
CA GLN A 444 -10.39 -28.16 -0.54
C GLN A 444 -10.43 -26.85 0.26
N SER A 445 -10.51 -25.72 -0.44
CA SER A 445 -10.65 -24.39 0.18
C SER A 445 -12.08 -24.08 0.62
N ASP A 446 -13.09 -24.65 -0.06
CA ASP A 446 -14.50 -24.49 0.29
C ASP A 446 -14.88 -25.42 1.46
N GLY A 447 -14.67 -24.91 2.68
CA GLY A 447 -14.98 -25.65 3.90
C GLY A 447 -16.48 -25.90 4.10
N GLU A 448 -17.34 -24.97 3.69
CA GLU A 448 -18.78 -25.10 3.87
C GLU A 448 -19.33 -26.28 3.05
N THR A 449 -18.93 -26.40 1.78
CA THR A 449 -19.31 -27.53 0.92
C THR A 449 -18.81 -28.86 1.48
N VAL A 450 -17.58 -28.92 1.97
CA VAL A 450 -17.04 -30.15 2.62
C VAL A 450 -17.84 -30.51 3.87
N LEU A 451 -18.18 -29.51 4.69
CA LEU A 451 -18.92 -29.70 5.95
C LEU A 451 -20.37 -30.12 5.75
N ARG A 452 -21.00 -29.82 4.60
CA ARG A 452 -22.34 -30.36 4.26
C ARG A 452 -22.34 -31.89 4.17
N GLY A 453 -21.19 -32.50 3.85
CA GLY A 453 -21.00 -33.95 3.85
C GLY A 453 -20.77 -34.57 5.24
N LEU A 454 -20.66 -33.77 6.30
CA LEU A 454 -20.37 -34.24 7.64
C LEU A 454 -21.59 -34.95 8.28
N THR A 455 -21.37 -36.18 8.71
CA THR A 455 -22.34 -37.07 9.36
C THR A 455 -21.80 -37.58 10.70
N ASN A 456 -22.58 -38.42 11.39
CA ASN A 456 -22.13 -39.02 12.65
C ASN A 456 -21.08 -40.13 12.46
N THR A 457 -20.89 -40.63 11.22
CA THR A 457 -20.02 -41.78 10.92
C THR A 457 -18.71 -41.38 10.25
N ASN A 458 -18.54 -40.09 9.92
CA ASN A 458 -17.37 -39.58 9.22
C ASN A 458 -16.76 -38.39 9.99
N ARG A 459 -15.67 -37.85 9.45
CA ARG A 459 -14.87 -36.78 10.05
C ARG A 459 -14.45 -35.79 8.95
N VAL A 460 -14.23 -34.54 9.31
CA VAL A 460 -13.54 -33.59 8.42
C VAL A 460 -12.17 -33.29 8.99
N VAL A 461 -11.10 -33.51 8.23
CA VAL A 461 -9.77 -32.98 8.58
C VAL A 461 -9.69 -31.53 8.14
N VAL A 462 -9.14 -30.67 8.99
CA VAL A 462 -8.86 -29.27 8.70
C VAL A 462 -7.36 -29.06 8.87
N VAL A 463 -6.68 -28.70 7.77
CA VAL A 463 -5.25 -28.38 7.79
C VAL A 463 -5.07 -26.86 7.92
N VAL A 464 -4.69 -26.46 9.13
CA VAL A 464 -4.42 -25.08 9.54
C VAL A 464 -2.96 -24.74 9.22
N GLN A 465 -2.72 -23.60 8.59
CA GLN A 465 -1.38 -23.05 8.38
C GLN A 465 -1.20 -21.79 9.21
N ASN A 466 -0.14 -21.75 10.01
CA ASN A 466 0.43 -20.49 10.48
C ASN A 466 1.41 -20.00 9.43
N SER A 467 1.18 -18.83 8.84
CA SER A 467 2.09 -18.20 7.87
C SER A 467 3.09 -17.23 8.53
N LEU A 468 3.19 -17.24 9.86
CA LEU A 468 4.05 -16.34 10.61
C LEU A 468 5.22 -17.09 11.25
N GLU A 469 6.32 -16.37 11.46
CA GLU A 469 7.58 -16.88 12.03
C GLU A 469 7.56 -16.95 13.55
N THR A 470 6.43 -16.61 14.18
CA THR A 470 6.25 -16.70 15.63
C THR A 470 5.23 -17.76 15.96
N THR A 471 5.36 -18.31 17.17
CA THR A 471 4.29 -19.08 17.77
C THR A 471 3.04 -18.20 17.88
N ARG A 472 1.88 -18.79 17.62
CA ARG A 472 0.60 -18.09 17.57
C ARG A 472 -0.46 -18.84 18.36
N ASN A 473 -1.03 -18.18 19.36
CA ASN A 473 -2.26 -18.60 20.02
C ASN A 473 -3.42 -17.82 19.39
N THR A 474 -4.38 -18.51 18.78
CA THR A 474 -5.46 -17.83 18.07
C THR A 474 -6.74 -18.64 18.01
N TYR A 475 -7.82 -17.99 17.59
CA TYR A 475 -9.12 -18.60 17.34
C TYR A 475 -9.36 -18.68 15.84
N ILE A 476 -9.33 -19.89 15.28
CA ILE A 476 -9.75 -20.09 13.89
C ILE A 476 -11.29 -20.04 13.82
N ARG A 477 -11.80 -19.40 12.77
CA ARG A 477 -13.23 -19.25 12.49
C ARG A 477 -13.61 -20.19 11.36
N ILE A 478 -14.57 -21.07 11.60
CA ILE A 478 -15.07 -22.01 10.60
C ILE A 478 -16.57 -21.78 10.47
N SER A 479 -16.98 -21.32 9.29
CA SER A 479 -18.40 -21.25 8.92
C SER A 479 -18.98 -22.65 8.77
N LEU A 480 -20.15 -22.85 9.36
CA LEU A 480 -20.87 -24.12 9.42
C LEU A 480 -22.15 -24.02 8.59
N PRO A 481 -22.51 -25.07 7.84
CA PRO A 481 -23.85 -25.15 7.25
C PRO A 481 -24.95 -25.15 8.33
N ASP A 482 -26.13 -24.69 7.95
CA ASP A 482 -27.30 -24.63 8.84
C ASP A 482 -27.53 -25.94 9.61
N SER A 483 -27.79 -25.80 10.91
CA SER A 483 -28.12 -26.91 11.83
C SER A 483 -27.00 -27.94 12.06
N ILE A 484 -25.77 -27.66 11.64
CA ILE A 484 -24.59 -28.46 11.98
C ILE A 484 -23.93 -27.88 13.24
N CYS A 485 -23.57 -28.77 14.16
CA CYS A 485 -22.69 -28.45 15.28
C CYS A 485 -21.54 -29.43 15.32
N VAL A 486 -20.35 -28.92 15.64
CA VAL A 486 -19.12 -29.70 15.62
C VAL A 486 -18.33 -29.52 16.91
N LYS A 487 -17.61 -30.58 17.28
CA LYS A 487 -16.48 -30.46 18.21
C LYS A 487 -15.18 -30.59 17.43
N ALA A 488 -14.15 -29.85 17.86
CA ALA A 488 -12.83 -29.88 17.25
C ALA A 488 -11.90 -30.78 18.06
N MET A 489 -11.11 -31.60 17.39
CA MET A 489 -10.20 -32.55 17.98
C MET A 489 -8.79 -32.33 17.44
N ASN A 490 -7.78 -32.41 18.31
CA ASN A 490 -6.39 -32.62 17.93
C ASN A 490 -6.00 -34.05 18.30
N ARG A 491 -5.97 -34.95 17.30
CA ARG A 491 -5.85 -36.40 17.51
C ARG A 491 -6.95 -36.92 18.44
N SER A 492 -6.62 -37.22 19.69
CA SER A 492 -7.55 -37.74 20.71
C SER A 492 -7.98 -36.68 21.73
N GLU A 493 -7.41 -35.48 21.68
CA GLU A 493 -7.71 -34.38 22.59
C GLU A 493 -8.80 -33.48 22.00
N GLU A 494 -9.83 -33.14 22.77
CA GLU A 494 -10.83 -32.16 22.36
C GLU A 494 -10.25 -30.76 22.54
N LEU A 495 -10.22 -29.97 21.46
CA LEU A 495 -9.80 -28.59 21.50
C LEU A 495 -10.92 -27.73 22.06
N PRO A 496 -10.63 -26.69 22.88
CA PRO A 496 -11.64 -25.73 23.28
C PRO A 496 -12.28 -25.10 22.04
N SER A 497 -13.59 -25.30 21.89
CA SER A 497 -14.38 -24.66 20.86
C SER A 497 -15.69 -24.09 21.39
N GLN A 498 -16.18 -23.04 20.73
CA GLN A 498 -17.46 -22.42 21.02
C GLN A 498 -18.13 -22.05 19.71
N GLN A 499 -19.37 -22.53 19.54
CA GLN A 499 -20.19 -22.18 18.39
C GLN A 499 -21.11 -21.01 18.74
N VAL A 500 -21.15 -20.01 17.86
CA VAL A 500 -22.03 -18.84 17.92
C VAL A 500 -22.72 -18.76 16.57
N ASP A 501 -24.05 -18.91 16.57
CA ASP A 501 -24.83 -19.06 15.34
C ASP A 501 -24.25 -20.14 14.39
N ASP A 502 -23.84 -19.75 13.19
CA ASP A 502 -23.28 -20.56 12.12
C ASP A 502 -21.74 -20.54 12.10
N VAL A 503 -21.08 -19.99 13.11
CA VAL A 503 -19.61 -19.97 13.20
C VAL A 503 -19.14 -20.76 14.42
N VAL A 504 -18.17 -21.65 14.23
CA VAL A 504 -17.41 -22.24 15.35
C VAL A 504 -16.04 -21.58 15.47
N TYR A 505 -15.76 -21.08 16.67
CA TYR A 505 -14.45 -20.60 17.08
C TYR A 505 -13.70 -21.76 17.75
N VAL A 506 -12.51 -22.08 17.24
CA VAL A 506 -11.66 -23.14 17.79
C VAL A 506 -10.34 -22.53 18.25
N ALA A 507 -10.02 -22.69 19.54
CA ALA A 507 -8.74 -22.27 20.08
C ALA A 507 -7.62 -23.19 19.57
N VAL A 508 -6.59 -22.61 18.96
CA VAL A 508 -5.44 -23.36 18.42
C VAL A 508 -4.12 -22.74 18.87
N HIS A 509 -3.13 -23.60 19.07
CA HIS A 509 -1.75 -23.24 19.33
C HIS A 509 -0.90 -23.66 18.14
N LEU A 510 -0.40 -22.70 17.37
CA LEU A 510 0.32 -22.94 16.13
C LEU A 510 1.80 -22.60 16.27
N GLN A 511 2.65 -23.52 15.85
CA GLN A 511 4.10 -23.31 15.80
C GLN A 511 4.49 -22.41 14.60
N PRO A 512 5.68 -21.78 14.62
CA PRO A 512 6.17 -20.94 13.52
C PRO A 512 6.08 -21.64 12.17
N MET A 513 5.44 -21.00 11.19
CA MET A 513 5.27 -21.47 9.81
C MET A 513 4.62 -22.86 9.68
N ALA A 514 4.01 -23.36 10.75
CA ALA A 514 3.63 -24.76 10.84
C ALA A 514 2.34 -25.07 10.08
N LEU A 515 2.26 -26.31 9.60
CA LEU A 515 1.00 -26.96 9.23
C LEU A 515 0.54 -27.84 10.39
N GLN A 516 -0.74 -27.77 10.73
CA GLN A 516 -1.34 -28.60 11.76
C GLN A 516 -2.70 -29.12 11.29
N ALA A 517 -2.89 -30.44 11.35
CA ALA A 517 -4.17 -31.09 11.11
C ALA A 517 -4.98 -31.17 12.41
N ILE A 518 -6.24 -30.75 12.33
CA ILE A 518 -7.26 -30.96 13.36
C ILE A 518 -8.46 -31.68 12.73
N TRP A 519 -9.37 -32.21 13.53
CA TRP A 519 -10.54 -32.95 13.07
C TRP A 519 -11.82 -32.34 13.60
N LEU A 520 -12.81 -32.20 12.75
CA LEU A 520 -14.17 -31.83 13.12
C LEU A 520 -15.05 -33.09 13.15
N GLU A 521 -15.73 -33.27 14.27
CA GLU A 521 -16.69 -34.35 14.46
C GLU A 521 -18.08 -33.75 14.67
N LYS A 522 -19.10 -34.32 14.01
CA LYS A 522 -20.48 -33.91 14.26
C LYS A 522 -20.85 -34.17 15.72
N MET A 523 -21.44 -33.19 16.37
CA MET A 523 -22.01 -33.32 17.70
C MET A 523 -23.48 -32.92 17.71
N LYS A 524 -24.19 -33.31 18.75
CA LYS A 524 -25.53 -32.76 18.99
C LYS A 524 -25.37 -31.27 19.29
N CYS A 525 -26.09 -30.44 18.55
CA CYS A 525 -26.21 -29.03 18.91
C CYS A 525 -26.71 -28.94 20.35
N ARG A 526 -25.95 -28.24 21.19
CA ARG A 526 -26.48 -27.80 22.48
C ARG A 526 -27.67 -26.89 22.18
N ASN A 527 -28.69 -26.88 23.07
CA ASN A 527 -29.82 -25.97 22.91
C ASN A 527 -29.25 -24.59 22.56
N LYS A 528 -29.64 -24.02 21.41
CA LYS A 528 -29.18 -22.68 21.02
C LYS A 528 -29.37 -21.80 22.24
N LEU A 529 -28.30 -21.21 22.75
CA LEU A 529 -28.41 -20.26 23.85
C LEU A 529 -29.51 -19.29 23.45
N SER A 530 -30.51 -19.09 24.30
CA SER A 530 -31.58 -18.16 23.99
C SER A 530 -30.94 -16.79 23.90
N TYR A 531 -30.80 -16.27 22.68
CA TYR A 531 -30.27 -14.95 22.45
C TYR A 531 -31.19 -13.95 23.11
N GLN A 532 -30.65 -13.17 24.05
CA GLN A 532 -31.40 -12.15 24.73
C GLN A 532 -31.24 -10.85 23.96
N THR A 533 -32.32 -10.41 23.33
CA THR A 533 -32.42 -9.03 22.86
C THR A 533 -32.80 -8.16 24.05
N ARG A 534 -31.99 -7.16 24.33
CA ARG A 534 -32.18 -6.20 25.41
C ARG A 534 -32.33 -4.80 24.81
N VAL A 535 -33.26 -4.05 25.37
CA VAL A 535 -33.60 -2.68 24.93
C VAL A 535 -33.81 -1.86 26.19
N GLY A 536 -33.10 -0.75 26.34
CA GLY A 536 -33.22 0.09 27.53
C GLY A 536 -32.50 -0.47 28.77
N GLU A 537 -31.61 -1.45 28.60
CA GLU A 537 -30.86 -2.08 29.69
C GLU A 537 -29.36 -2.01 29.38
N SER A 538 -28.55 -1.72 30.39
CA SER A 538 -27.09 -1.82 30.27
C SER A 538 -26.65 -3.27 30.10
N VAL A 539 -25.65 -3.48 29.25
CA VAL A 539 -25.09 -4.81 28.93
C VAL A 539 -23.59 -4.75 29.12
N GLU A 540 -23.01 -5.79 29.72
CA GLU A 540 -21.57 -5.93 29.80
C GLU A 540 -21.13 -7.23 29.11
N ILE A 541 -19.96 -7.18 28.49
CA ILE A 541 -19.20 -8.37 28.11
C ILE A 541 -17.83 -8.29 28.77
N SER A 542 -17.38 -9.42 29.31
CA SER A 542 -16.13 -9.49 30.05
C SER A 542 -15.44 -10.82 29.77
N ASN A 543 -14.16 -10.76 29.40
CA ASN A 543 -13.27 -11.90 29.48
C ASN A 543 -12.48 -11.81 30.81
N ARG A 544 -11.34 -12.52 30.91
CA ARG A 544 -10.46 -12.49 32.10
C ARG A 544 -9.78 -11.13 32.32
N ASP A 545 -9.43 -10.43 31.24
CA ASP A 545 -8.50 -9.30 31.24
C ASP A 545 -9.17 -7.96 30.85
N LEU A 546 -10.31 -8.00 30.15
CA LEU A 546 -11.02 -6.86 29.60
C LEU A 546 -12.52 -6.96 29.90
N ARG A 547 -13.13 -5.79 30.15
CA ARG A 547 -14.58 -5.61 30.24
C ARG A 547 -15.02 -4.42 29.38
N LEU A 548 -16.04 -4.63 28.55
CA LEU A 548 -16.73 -3.56 27.81
C LEU A 548 -18.15 -3.41 28.36
N GLU A 549 -18.55 -2.17 28.60
CA GLU A 549 -19.86 -1.82 29.14
C GLU A 549 -20.65 -0.97 28.14
N PHE A 550 -21.82 -1.47 27.77
CA PHE A 550 -22.81 -0.79 26.97
C PHE A 550 -23.88 -0.21 27.89
N ASN A 551 -24.17 1.07 27.75
CA ASN A 551 -25.15 1.76 28.60
C ASN A 551 -26.60 1.34 28.26
N ASP A 552 -27.56 1.89 28.99
CA ASP A 552 -29.01 1.65 28.77
C ASP A 552 -29.52 2.11 27.40
N THR A 553 -28.83 3.05 26.76
CA THR A 553 -29.05 3.44 25.35
C THR A 553 -28.39 2.50 24.35
N GLY A 554 -27.63 1.50 24.82
CA GLY A 554 -26.97 0.49 24.02
C GLY A 554 -25.65 0.92 23.39
N HIS A 555 -25.12 2.10 23.71
CA HIS A 555 -23.81 2.56 23.23
C HIS A 555 -22.68 2.00 24.09
N LEU A 556 -21.53 1.68 23.46
CA LEU A 556 -20.31 1.45 24.21
C LEU A 556 -19.96 2.72 25.00
N SER A 557 -19.66 2.56 26.28
CA SER A 557 -19.50 3.69 27.21
C SER A 557 -18.25 3.60 28.08
N THR A 558 -17.88 2.38 28.49
CA THR A 558 -16.72 2.13 29.36
C THR A 558 -15.91 0.95 28.85
N TRP A 559 -14.59 1.11 28.86
CA TRP A 559 -13.61 0.08 28.62
C TRP A 559 -12.78 -0.12 29.89
N THR A 560 -12.76 -1.32 30.48
CA THR A 560 -11.98 -1.59 31.69
C THR A 560 -10.92 -2.65 31.45
N ASP A 561 -9.67 -2.32 31.76
CA ASP A 561 -8.58 -3.29 31.87
C ASP A 561 -8.64 -3.91 33.27
N LEU A 562 -9.15 -5.14 33.35
CA LEU A 562 -9.35 -5.86 34.61
C LEU A 562 -8.04 -6.27 35.28
N ARG A 563 -6.92 -6.27 34.55
CA ARG A 563 -5.59 -6.60 35.11
C ARG A 563 -5.04 -5.45 35.95
N THR A 564 -5.32 -4.21 35.54
CA THR A 564 -4.85 -2.99 36.20
C THR A 564 -5.94 -2.33 37.04
N GLY A 565 -7.21 -2.64 36.77
CA GLY A 565 -8.37 -1.97 37.35
C GLY A 565 -8.64 -0.59 36.77
N VAL A 566 -7.94 -0.20 35.70
CA VAL A 566 -8.11 1.10 35.03
C VAL A 566 -9.30 1.02 34.09
N SER A 567 -10.23 1.97 34.23
CA SER A 567 -11.36 2.16 33.33
C SER A 567 -11.15 3.42 32.49
N HIS A 568 -11.49 3.30 31.21
CA HIS A 568 -11.48 4.34 30.22
C HIS A 568 -12.89 4.65 29.73
N HIS A 569 -13.22 5.93 29.55
CA HIS A 569 -14.40 6.32 28.81
C HIS A 569 -14.12 6.16 27.30
N LEU A 570 -15.03 5.49 26.61
CA LEU A 570 -14.99 5.37 25.15
C LEU A 570 -16.42 5.45 24.62
N SER A 571 -16.74 6.57 24.00
CA SER A 571 -17.98 6.77 23.26
C SER A 571 -17.78 6.35 21.81
N HIS A 572 -18.71 5.54 21.30
CA HIS A 572 -18.73 5.08 19.91
C HIS A 572 -20.05 5.42 19.23
N LEU A 573 -19.96 6.18 18.13
CA LEU A 573 -21.11 6.65 17.36
C LEU A 573 -20.91 6.39 15.87
N TYR A 574 -22.02 6.14 15.17
CA TYR A 574 -22.04 6.16 13.71
C TYR A 574 -22.61 7.49 13.23
N LEU A 575 -21.94 8.10 12.27
CA LEU A 575 -22.34 9.38 11.68
C LEU A 575 -22.53 9.23 10.18
N GLN A 576 -23.43 10.04 9.63
CA GLN A 576 -23.52 10.35 8.22
C GLN A 576 -23.01 11.77 8.02
N GLU A 577 -22.00 11.90 7.16
CA GLU A 577 -21.46 13.17 6.71
C GLU A 577 -21.92 13.40 5.27
N ALA A 578 -22.77 14.40 5.06
CA ALA A 578 -23.10 14.86 3.73
C ALA A 578 -21.85 15.46 3.08
N GLU A 579 -21.61 15.10 1.82
CA GLU A 579 -20.50 15.65 1.05
C GLU A 579 -21.04 16.59 -0.03
N LYS A 580 -20.31 17.67 -0.32
CA LYS A 580 -20.71 18.61 -1.36
C LYS A 580 -20.79 17.87 -2.71
N GLU A 581 -21.86 18.14 -3.46
CA GLU A 581 -21.94 17.72 -4.87
C GLU A 581 -20.85 18.48 -5.64
N GLY A 582 -19.93 17.74 -6.27
CA GLY A 582 -18.96 18.33 -7.19
C GLY A 582 -19.67 18.84 -8.44
N LEU A 583 -19.13 19.87 -9.11
CA LEU A 583 -19.63 20.27 -10.43
C LEU A 583 -19.42 19.13 -11.46
N ASP A 584 -20.35 19.00 -12.42
CA ASP A 584 -20.48 17.90 -13.41
C ASP A 584 -19.17 17.40 -14.07
N GLU A 585 -19.17 16.17 -14.62
CA GLU A 585 -18.05 15.49 -15.32
C GLU A 585 -17.32 16.36 -16.38
N GLU A 586 -17.96 17.40 -16.94
CA GLU A 586 -17.35 18.33 -17.91
C GLU A 586 -16.41 19.36 -17.26
N ASN A 587 -16.56 19.64 -15.96
CA ASN A 587 -15.71 20.53 -15.18
C ASN A 587 -14.76 19.72 -14.29
N VAL A 588 -13.93 18.89 -14.92
CA VAL A 588 -12.82 18.10 -14.32
C VAL A 588 -11.89 18.93 -13.41
N CYS A 589 -11.96 20.27 -13.50
CA CYS A 589 -11.20 21.24 -12.71
C CYS A 589 -11.45 21.16 -11.19
N ASP A 590 -12.57 20.59 -10.73
CA ASP A 590 -12.94 20.59 -9.30
C ASP A 590 -12.42 19.38 -8.49
N GLY A 591 -11.83 18.38 -9.16
CA GLY A 591 -11.49 17.10 -8.54
C GLY A 591 -12.76 16.33 -8.23
N THR A 592 -12.99 15.21 -8.92
CA THR A 592 -14.27 14.51 -8.76
C THR A 592 -14.40 13.88 -7.37
N ASN A 593 -15.64 13.67 -6.93
CA ASN A 593 -15.95 13.23 -5.57
C ASN A 593 -15.33 11.87 -5.20
N VAL A 594 -14.84 11.07 -6.15
CA VAL A 594 -14.07 9.85 -5.83
C VAL A 594 -12.70 10.13 -5.22
N TYR A 595 -12.06 11.25 -5.58
CA TYR A 595 -10.77 11.67 -5.03
C TYR A 595 -10.96 12.51 -3.77
N THR A 596 -11.84 13.51 -3.86
CA THR A 596 -12.02 14.53 -2.84
C THR A 596 -12.93 14.04 -1.71
N PHE A 597 -12.71 14.55 -0.50
CA PHE A 597 -13.68 14.50 0.59
C PHE A 597 -13.92 15.94 1.01
N VAL A 598 -15.13 16.45 0.81
CA VAL A 598 -15.50 17.81 1.17
C VAL A 598 -16.81 17.77 1.95
N PRO A 599 -16.75 17.78 3.30
CA PRO A 599 -17.93 17.87 4.14
C PRO A 599 -18.80 19.06 3.75
N ASP A 600 -20.11 18.83 3.72
CA ASP A 600 -21.12 19.88 3.65
C ASP A 600 -21.66 20.17 5.07
N SER A 601 -22.60 21.10 5.20
CA SER A 601 -23.22 21.50 6.48
C SER A 601 -24.03 20.39 7.19
N GLY A 602 -24.16 19.19 6.58
CA GLY A 602 -25.00 18.10 7.07
C GLY A 602 -24.24 16.97 7.74
N ARG A 603 -24.01 17.06 9.07
CA ARG A 603 -23.57 15.93 9.91
C ARG A 603 -24.73 15.40 10.74
N THR A 604 -25.03 14.11 10.62
CA THR A 604 -26.15 13.47 11.35
C THR A 604 -25.67 12.23 12.11
N VAL A 605 -26.05 12.10 13.38
CA VAL A 605 -25.85 10.87 14.15
C VAL A 605 -26.82 9.80 13.63
N LEU A 606 -26.28 8.70 13.10
CA LEU A 606 -27.05 7.57 12.56
C LEU A 606 -27.54 6.61 13.65
N THR A 607 -26.98 6.71 14.84
CA THR A 607 -27.32 5.83 15.95
C THR A 607 -28.64 6.27 16.61
N PRO A 608 -29.63 5.37 16.76
CA PRO A 608 -30.88 5.70 17.43
C PRO A 608 -30.64 5.99 18.91
N LYS A 609 -31.58 6.69 19.57
CA LYS A 609 -31.50 6.99 21.01
C LYS A 609 -31.37 5.74 21.90
N ILE A 610 -31.91 4.61 21.45
CA ILE A 610 -31.79 3.32 22.12
C ILE A 610 -31.49 2.29 21.04
N ILE A 611 -30.32 1.66 21.14
CA ILE A 611 -29.86 0.62 20.22
C ILE A 611 -30.28 -0.75 20.77
N PRO A 612 -31.06 -1.55 20.01
CA PRO A 612 -31.31 -2.93 20.38
C PRO A 612 -29.98 -3.71 20.41
N ILE A 613 -29.66 -4.28 21.57
CA ILE A 613 -28.51 -5.15 21.76
C ILE A 613 -28.97 -6.60 21.77
N ARG A 614 -28.30 -7.45 21.01
CA ARG A 614 -28.44 -8.90 21.09
C ARG A 614 -27.14 -9.51 21.60
N VAL A 615 -27.18 -10.11 22.78
CA VAL A 615 -26.05 -10.89 23.29
C VAL A 615 -26.08 -12.26 22.61
N THR A 616 -25.13 -12.50 21.70
CA THR A 616 -25.02 -13.73 20.92
C THR A 616 -24.05 -14.74 21.53
N ALA A 617 -23.11 -14.29 22.35
CA ALA A 617 -22.22 -15.18 23.07
C ALA A 617 -21.86 -14.63 24.45
N SER A 618 -21.71 -15.54 25.43
CA SER A 618 -21.34 -15.20 26.80
C SER A 618 -20.32 -16.19 27.36
N GLY A 619 -19.23 -16.42 26.62
CA GLY A 619 -18.14 -17.31 27.00
C GLY A 619 -18.42 -18.81 26.77
N PRO A 620 -17.44 -19.68 27.08
CA PRO A 620 -16.19 -19.35 27.77
C PRO A 620 -15.03 -18.88 26.86
N LEU A 621 -15.16 -18.94 25.53
CA LEU A 621 -14.11 -18.56 24.57
C LEU A 621 -14.37 -17.24 23.87
N VAL A 622 -15.63 -16.92 23.61
CA VAL A 622 -16.02 -15.65 22.98
C VAL A 622 -17.26 -15.07 23.66
N TRP A 623 -17.23 -13.77 23.88
CA TRP A 623 -18.38 -12.95 24.27
C TRP A 623 -18.69 -12.03 23.10
N GLU A 624 -19.96 -11.97 22.72
CA GLU A 624 -20.38 -11.28 21.50
C GLU A 624 -21.67 -10.51 21.76
N VAL A 625 -21.63 -9.23 21.40
CA VAL A 625 -22.77 -8.32 21.37
C VAL A 625 -22.95 -7.83 19.95
N GLN A 626 -24.14 -8.03 19.41
CA GLN A 626 -24.56 -7.47 18.13
C GLN A 626 -25.49 -6.29 18.37
N GLN A 627 -25.29 -5.22 17.61
CA GLN A 627 -26.07 -3.99 17.64
C GLN A 627 -26.59 -3.70 16.24
N GLN A 628 -27.91 -3.64 16.09
CA GLN A 628 -28.53 -3.17 14.87
C GLN A 628 -28.65 -1.65 14.92
N ILE A 629 -27.72 -0.95 14.27
CA ILE A 629 -27.66 0.52 14.28
C ILE A 629 -28.78 1.09 13.40
N ASN A 630 -28.91 0.59 12.17
CA ASN A 630 -30.00 0.93 11.27
C ASN A 630 -30.23 -0.22 10.25
N THR A 631 -30.85 0.06 9.11
CA THR A 631 -31.16 -0.95 8.08
C THR A 631 -29.95 -1.44 7.28
N TYR A 632 -28.85 -0.69 7.27
CA TYR A 632 -27.64 -0.97 6.48
C TYR A 632 -26.34 -0.96 7.30
N ILE A 633 -26.42 -0.79 8.62
CA ILE A 633 -25.30 -0.89 9.56
C ILE A 633 -25.67 -1.87 10.67
N ASN A 634 -24.97 -3.00 10.69
CA ASN A 634 -24.98 -3.94 11.80
C ASN A 634 -23.55 -4.04 12.36
N THR A 635 -23.38 -3.88 13.67
CA THR A 635 -22.06 -3.94 14.29
C THR A 635 -21.99 -5.04 15.33
N THR A 636 -20.83 -5.69 15.40
CA THR A 636 -20.56 -6.76 16.34
C THR A 636 -19.30 -6.46 17.11
N TRP A 637 -19.41 -6.51 18.44
CA TRP A 637 -18.29 -6.42 19.38
C TRP A 637 -17.99 -7.80 19.91
N ARG A 638 -16.71 -8.20 19.84
CA ARG A 638 -16.23 -9.50 20.35
C ARG A 638 -15.06 -9.33 21.31
N LEU A 639 -15.19 -10.01 22.44
CA LEU A 639 -14.06 -10.34 23.30
C LEU A 639 -13.76 -11.82 23.15
N PHE A 640 -12.49 -12.16 22.95
CA PHE A 640 -12.01 -13.53 23.01
C PHE A 640 -11.37 -13.80 24.37
N ALA A 641 -11.41 -15.06 24.81
CA ALA A 641 -10.74 -15.44 26.04
C ALA A 641 -9.21 -15.31 25.88
N PRO A 642 -8.52 -14.70 26.85
CA PRO A 642 -7.07 -14.72 26.86
C PRO A 642 -6.56 -16.14 27.10
N PHE A 643 -5.47 -16.51 26.42
CA PHE A 643 -4.78 -17.78 26.61
C PHE A 643 -4.01 -17.77 27.96
N SER A 644 -4.13 -18.85 28.73
CA SER A 644 -3.50 -18.97 30.06
C SER A 644 -1.98 -19.23 30.02
N ASN A 645 -1.47 -19.74 28.89
CA ASN A 645 -0.07 -20.13 28.70
C ASN A 645 0.61 -19.32 27.58
N SER A 646 0.50 -17.99 27.59
CA SER A 646 1.37 -17.16 26.76
C SER A 646 2.78 -17.24 27.31
N THR A 647 3.61 -18.14 26.77
CA THR A 647 5.06 -18.06 26.94
C THR A 647 5.53 -16.72 26.39
N GLY A 648 6.59 -16.12 26.94
CA GLY A 648 7.10 -14.80 26.50
C GLY A 648 7.43 -14.68 25.00
N SER A 649 7.37 -15.77 24.24
CA SER A 649 7.54 -15.85 22.79
C SER A 649 6.29 -15.55 21.94
N SER A 650 5.09 -15.44 22.53
CA SER A 650 3.84 -15.11 21.81
C SER A 650 2.92 -14.29 22.71
N PRO A 651 2.92 -12.95 22.61
CA PRO A 651 2.08 -12.11 23.44
C PRO A 651 0.62 -12.27 23.02
N ASP A 652 -0.26 -12.37 24.01
CA ASP A 652 -1.67 -12.63 23.76
C ASP A 652 -2.41 -11.33 23.38
N ILE A 653 -2.75 -11.19 22.10
CA ILE A 653 -3.46 -10.01 21.60
C ILE A 653 -4.86 -9.87 22.20
N PHE A 654 -5.50 -10.98 22.62
CA PHE A 654 -6.86 -10.98 23.17
C PHE A 654 -6.92 -10.47 24.62
N SER A 655 -5.76 -10.31 25.26
CA SER A 655 -5.64 -9.67 26.58
C SER A 655 -5.79 -8.14 26.52
N MET A 656 -5.66 -7.53 25.33
CA MET A 656 -5.65 -6.07 25.17
C MET A 656 -6.55 -5.55 24.05
N PHE A 657 -6.90 -6.37 23.07
CA PHE A 657 -7.76 -5.98 21.95
C PHE A 657 -9.15 -6.60 22.04
N ALA A 658 -10.15 -5.79 21.71
CA ALA A 658 -11.48 -6.24 21.30
C ALA A 658 -11.56 -6.16 19.78
N GLU A 659 -12.37 -7.03 19.21
CA GLU A 659 -12.74 -6.92 17.81
C GLU A 659 -14.06 -6.16 17.67
N TRP A 660 -14.04 -5.19 16.76
CA TRP A 660 -15.17 -4.41 16.33
C TRP A 660 -15.36 -4.63 14.83
N GLN A 661 -16.43 -5.32 14.44
CA GLN A 661 -16.75 -5.62 13.04
C GLN A 661 -18.06 -4.94 12.65
N SER A 662 -17.99 -4.05 11.66
CA SER A 662 -19.17 -3.36 11.12
C SER A 662 -19.51 -3.88 9.74
N LYS A 663 -20.70 -4.47 9.59
CA LYS A 663 -21.30 -4.71 8.30
C LYS A 663 -21.99 -3.43 7.82
N VAL A 664 -21.39 -2.73 6.86
CA VAL A 664 -21.85 -1.44 6.33
C VAL A 664 -22.21 -1.58 4.85
N GLY A 665 -23.47 -1.35 4.53
CA GLY A 665 -24.00 -1.31 3.16
C GLY A 665 -24.94 -2.47 2.81
N PRO A 666 -25.60 -2.41 1.63
CA PRO A 666 -25.47 -1.34 0.63
C PRO A 666 -26.00 0.00 1.16
N LEU A 667 -25.29 1.10 0.87
CA LEU A 667 -25.68 2.43 1.34
C LEU A 667 -26.98 2.89 0.64
N PRO A 668 -27.87 3.64 1.32
CA PRO A 668 -29.13 4.11 0.74
C PRO A 668 -28.90 5.01 -0.49
N SER A 669 -29.93 5.22 -1.32
CA SER A 669 -29.83 5.97 -2.58
C SER A 669 -29.65 7.48 -2.45
N GLU A 670 -29.49 8.00 -1.23
CA GLU A 670 -29.29 9.43 -0.98
C GLU A 670 -27.99 9.93 -1.64
N PRO A 671 -27.97 11.19 -2.13
CA PRO A 671 -26.81 11.75 -2.79
C PRO A 671 -25.63 11.94 -1.80
N HIS A 672 -24.41 11.68 -2.27
CA HIS A 672 -23.11 12.03 -1.67
C HIS A 672 -23.03 11.99 -0.13
N ASN A 673 -22.81 10.80 0.43
CA ASN A 673 -22.69 10.64 1.89
C ASN A 673 -21.53 9.72 2.27
N SER A 674 -20.82 10.09 3.33
CA SER A 674 -19.84 9.26 4.01
C SER A 674 -20.39 8.72 5.33
N VAL A 675 -20.28 7.42 5.55
CA VAL A 675 -20.54 6.77 6.85
C VAL A 675 -19.25 6.77 7.65
N LEU A 676 -19.26 7.53 8.74
CA LEU A 676 -18.15 7.64 9.68
C LEU A 676 -18.46 6.86 10.95
N SER A 677 -17.41 6.38 11.59
CA SER A 677 -17.43 5.91 12.97
C SER A 677 -16.61 6.87 13.81
N GLN A 678 -17.28 7.56 14.73
CA GLN A 678 -16.65 8.48 15.66
C GLN A 678 -16.28 7.77 16.96
N LEU A 679 -15.04 7.98 17.40
CA LEU A 679 -14.50 7.52 18.67
C LEU A 679 -14.11 8.73 19.49
N GLN A 680 -14.68 8.84 20.69
CA GLN A 680 -14.35 9.88 21.65
C GLN A 680 -13.90 9.24 22.96
N THR A 681 -12.77 9.72 23.48
CA THR A 681 -12.12 9.26 24.70
C THR A 681 -12.07 10.39 25.74
N GLU A 682 -11.35 10.24 26.85
CA GLU A 682 -11.28 11.30 27.88
C GLU A 682 -10.48 12.53 27.44
N THR A 683 -9.51 12.33 26.54
CA THR A 683 -8.62 13.40 26.06
C THR A 683 -8.96 13.79 24.63
N ASP A 684 -8.99 15.10 24.40
CA ASP A 684 -9.06 15.70 23.07
C ASP A 684 -7.96 15.17 22.13
N VAL A 685 -8.34 14.85 20.90
CA VAL A 685 -7.44 14.21 19.94
C VAL A 685 -6.70 15.25 19.09
N THR A 686 -5.81 15.99 19.73
CA THR A 686 -5.01 17.03 19.06
C THR A 686 -3.81 16.48 18.28
N SER A 687 -3.43 15.22 18.52
CA SER A 687 -2.38 14.54 17.75
C SER A 687 -2.48 13.02 17.82
N PHE A 688 -2.00 12.35 16.78
CA PHE A 688 -1.99 10.89 16.67
C PHE A 688 -0.91 10.41 15.71
N THR A 689 -0.58 9.13 15.74
CA THR A 689 0.39 8.53 14.82
C THR A 689 -0.33 7.62 13.84
N THR A 690 -0.19 7.88 12.54
CA THR A 690 -0.51 6.90 11.48
C THR A 690 0.78 6.25 11.00
N TYR A 691 0.68 5.12 10.30
CA TYR A 691 1.85 4.42 9.79
C TYR A 691 1.81 4.41 8.25
N ALA A 692 2.70 5.17 7.62
CA ALA A 692 2.87 5.19 6.18
C ALA A 692 3.23 3.79 5.66
N SER A 693 2.49 3.33 4.65
CA SER A 693 2.50 1.96 4.14
C SER A 693 2.29 0.87 5.21
N GLY A 694 1.68 1.23 6.35
CA GLY A 694 1.50 0.39 7.53
C GLY A 694 2.78 0.02 8.26
N TYR A 695 3.86 0.78 8.03
CA TYR A 695 5.18 0.51 8.55
C TYR A 695 5.84 1.70 9.23
N TYR A 696 5.97 2.82 8.50
CA TYR A 696 6.74 3.98 8.94
C TYR A 696 5.88 4.93 9.79
N PRO A 697 6.22 5.20 11.07
CA PRO A 697 5.39 6.06 11.92
C PRO A 697 5.44 7.51 11.44
N VAL A 698 4.26 8.13 11.27
CA VAL A 698 4.10 9.54 10.94
C VAL A 698 3.18 10.21 11.95
N ARG A 699 3.72 11.24 12.63
CA ARG A 699 2.96 12.01 13.60
C ARG A 699 2.06 13.03 12.91
N ARG A 700 0.78 13.01 13.23
CA ARG A 700 -0.26 13.91 12.73
C ARG A 700 -0.68 14.86 13.84
N TYR A 701 -0.90 16.12 13.47
CA TYR A 701 -1.32 17.18 14.38
C TYR A 701 -2.58 17.82 13.82
N TYR A 702 -3.57 17.99 14.68
CA TYR A 702 -4.79 18.71 14.34
C TYR A 702 -4.46 20.19 14.09
N LYS A 703 -4.99 20.72 12.98
CA LYS A 703 -4.84 22.10 12.54
C LYS A 703 -6.21 22.79 12.67
N PRO A 704 -6.45 23.58 13.73
CA PRO A 704 -7.77 24.18 13.99
C PRO A 704 -8.20 25.19 12.94
N GLU A 705 -7.25 25.86 12.28
CA GLU A 705 -7.50 26.82 11.21
C GLU A 705 -7.76 26.15 9.84
N SER A 706 -7.72 24.81 9.78
CA SER A 706 -7.91 24.05 8.54
C SER A 706 -9.20 23.23 8.59
N PRO A 707 -9.89 23.05 7.46
CA PRO A 707 -11.13 22.28 7.42
C PRO A 707 -10.89 20.79 7.73
N LEU A 708 -11.95 20.04 8.04
CA LEU A 708 -11.85 18.64 8.50
C LEU A 708 -11.06 17.76 7.52
N GLN A 709 -11.31 17.90 6.23
CA GLN A 709 -10.66 17.14 5.17
C GLN A 709 -9.16 17.41 5.01
N ALA A 710 -8.66 18.55 5.52
CA ALA A 710 -7.23 18.86 5.62
C ALA A 710 -6.56 18.17 6.83
N ASN A 711 -7.38 17.74 7.79
CA ASN A 711 -7.01 16.96 8.96
C ASN A 711 -7.31 15.46 8.77
N THR A 712 -7.65 15.04 7.55
CA THR A 712 -7.90 13.65 7.17
C THR A 712 -6.62 13.05 6.58
N TYR A 713 -6.22 11.90 7.11
CA TYR A 713 -5.01 11.17 6.71
C TYR A 713 -5.31 9.72 6.36
N PRO A 714 -4.46 9.04 5.58
CA PRO A 714 -4.61 7.62 5.34
C PRO A 714 -4.23 6.81 6.59
N LEU A 715 -5.12 5.91 7.01
CA LEU A 715 -4.87 4.88 8.00
C LEU A 715 -4.61 3.54 7.30
N VAL A 716 -3.34 3.14 7.18
CA VAL A 716 -2.95 1.84 6.64
C VAL A 716 -2.48 0.94 7.77
N GLY A 717 -3.26 -0.10 8.10
CA GLY A 717 -2.86 -1.08 9.09
C GLY A 717 -3.06 -0.62 10.53
N ARG A 718 -2.37 0.41 11.01
CA ARG A 718 -2.48 0.83 12.41
C ARG A 718 -2.39 2.33 12.63
N ALA A 719 -3.06 2.80 13.69
CA ALA A 719 -2.84 4.12 14.27
C ALA A 719 -2.86 4.04 15.79
N VAL A 720 -2.14 4.97 16.42
CA VAL A 720 -1.97 5.06 17.87
C VAL A 720 -2.25 6.49 18.32
N PHE A 721 -3.13 6.60 19.32
CA PHE A 721 -3.62 7.86 19.88
C PHE A 721 -3.20 7.93 21.33
N PRO A 722 -2.34 8.88 21.72
CA PRO A 722 -2.02 9.08 23.12
C PRO A 722 -3.28 9.48 23.89
N GLN A 723 -3.51 8.81 25.01
CA GLN A 723 -4.64 9.11 25.89
C GLN A 723 -4.11 9.76 27.17
N THR A 724 -4.15 9.06 28.30
CA THR A 724 -3.66 9.53 29.59
C THR A 724 -2.19 9.11 29.83
N LEU A 725 -1.70 9.25 31.07
CA LEU A 725 -0.37 8.78 31.47
C LEU A 725 -0.22 7.25 31.43
N SER A 726 -1.31 6.48 31.41
CA SER A 726 -1.30 5.02 31.57
C SER A 726 -1.28 4.20 30.28
N GLY A 727 -1.61 4.79 29.12
CA GLY A 727 -1.64 4.06 27.85
C GLY A 727 -2.05 4.88 26.64
N ASP A 728 -2.03 4.23 25.49
CA ASP A 728 -2.44 4.77 24.19
C ASP A 728 -3.61 3.93 23.64
N LEU A 729 -4.57 4.56 22.98
CA LEU A 729 -5.58 3.84 22.19
C LEU A 729 -4.94 3.41 20.87
N ALA A 730 -5.09 2.15 20.47
CA ALA A 730 -4.62 1.63 19.20
C ALA A 730 -5.80 1.15 18.35
N LEU A 731 -5.77 1.46 17.05
CA LEU A 731 -6.73 1.01 16.04
C LEU A 731 -5.99 0.26 14.94
N LEU A 732 -6.43 -0.96 14.65
CA LEU A 732 -5.83 -1.82 13.63
C LEU A 732 -6.87 -2.17 12.54
N THR A 733 -6.60 -1.80 11.29
CA THR A 733 -7.50 -1.99 10.15
C THR A 733 -6.89 -2.93 9.11
N LEU A 734 -7.70 -3.84 8.54
CA LEU A 734 -7.23 -4.72 7.46
C LEU A 734 -6.98 -3.93 6.17
N ARG A 735 -7.96 -3.12 5.80
CA ARG A 735 -7.91 -2.24 4.64
C ARG A 735 -7.49 -0.82 5.03
N PRO A 736 -6.96 -0.04 4.07
CA PRO A 736 -6.81 1.40 4.23
C PRO A 736 -8.17 2.07 4.43
N VAL A 737 -8.22 3.04 5.35
CA VAL A 737 -9.39 3.90 5.60
C VAL A 737 -8.95 5.34 5.82
N ALA A 738 -9.83 6.31 5.56
CA ALA A 738 -9.60 7.69 5.97
C ALA A 738 -9.79 7.81 7.49
N ILE A 739 -8.85 8.45 8.16
CA ILE A 739 -8.98 8.84 9.57
C ILE A 739 -8.84 10.35 9.71
N SER A 740 -9.75 10.98 10.46
CA SER A 740 -9.78 12.42 10.67
C SER A 740 -9.86 12.75 12.15
N SER A 741 -9.41 13.94 12.53
CA SER A 741 -9.72 14.51 13.83
C SER A 741 -10.24 15.94 13.69
N ASP A 742 -11.26 16.26 14.47
CA ASP A 742 -11.82 17.61 14.64
C ASP A 742 -11.25 18.32 15.88
N GLY A 743 -10.20 17.77 16.49
CA GLY A 743 -9.60 18.24 17.73
C GLY A 743 -10.20 17.64 19.00
N HIS A 744 -11.38 17.04 18.93
CA HIS A 744 -12.07 16.43 20.08
C HIS A 744 -12.20 14.91 19.94
N ALA A 745 -12.57 14.43 18.75
CA ALA A 745 -12.81 13.02 18.46
C ALA A 745 -12.01 12.54 17.24
N LEU A 746 -12.07 11.23 17.00
CA LEU A 746 -11.53 10.57 15.82
C LEU A 746 -12.65 9.99 14.97
N ASP A 747 -12.67 10.36 13.70
CA ASP A 747 -13.61 9.83 12.73
C ASP A 747 -12.91 8.86 11.79
N LEU A 748 -13.39 7.62 11.73
CA LEU A 748 -12.99 6.62 10.73
C LEU A 748 -14.05 6.54 9.65
N MET A 749 -13.69 6.84 8.40
CA MET A 749 -14.61 6.71 7.28
C MET A 749 -14.71 5.23 6.87
N LEU A 750 -15.84 4.60 7.17
CA LEU A 750 -16.03 3.16 6.93
C LEU A 750 -16.45 2.88 5.49
N HIS A 751 -17.35 3.70 4.94
CA HIS A 751 -17.82 3.60 3.57
C HIS A 751 -18.28 4.98 3.12
N ARG A 752 -18.16 5.27 1.83
CA ARG A 752 -18.76 6.45 1.20
C ARG A 752 -19.54 6.09 -0.05
N ARG A 753 -20.63 6.79 -0.31
CA ARG A 753 -21.44 6.69 -1.52
C ARG A 753 -21.30 7.98 -2.29
N ILE A 754 -20.82 7.88 -3.52
CA ILE A 754 -20.76 8.97 -4.49
C ILE A 754 -21.81 8.67 -5.54
N ASN A 755 -22.62 9.66 -5.90
CA ASN A 755 -23.71 9.47 -6.85
C ASN A 755 -23.16 9.07 -8.23
N LEU A 756 -23.58 7.91 -8.74
CA LEU A 756 -23.18 7.39 -10.06
C LEU A 756 -23.64 8.26 -11.23
N TRP A 757 -24.66 9.09 -11.04
CA TRP A 757 -25.10 10.07 -12.03
C TRP A 757 -24.13 11.24 -12.17
N VAL A 758 -23.36 11.55 -11.11
CA VAL A 758 -22.41 12.67 -11.03
C VAL A 758 -20.99 12.20 -11.30
N ASP A 759 -20.59 11.06 -10.74
CA ASP A 759 -19.31 10.43 -11.01
C ASP A 759 -19.53 8.92 -11.15
N LYS A 760 -19.38 8.40 -12.37
CA LYS A 760 -19.57 6.97 -12.67
C LYS A 760 -18.63 6.05 -11.88
N ARG A 761 -17.57 6.59 -11.28
CA ARG A 761 -16.64 5.86 -10.42
C ARG A 761 -17.15 5.66 -9.01
N GLY A 762 -18.27 6.27 -8.62
CA GLY A 762 -18.89 6.11 -7.31
C GLY A 762 -19.24 4.66 -6.94
N ASP A 763 -19.64 4.43 -5.70
CA ASP A 763 -19.94 3.09 -5.17
C ASP A 763 -21.28 3.09 -4.43
N ASP A 764 -22.24 2.34 -4.96
CA ASP A 764 -23.60 2.26 -4.44
C ASP A 764 -24.05 0.83 -4.04
N ARG A 765 -23.17 -0.16 -4.20
CA ARG A 765 -23.51 -1.59 -4.08
C ARG A 765 -22.59 -2.36 -3.14
N SER A 766 -21.41 -1.84 -2.83
CA SER A 766 -20.48 -2.58 -1.99
C SER A 766 -21.03 -2.75 -0.57
N ILE A 767 -20.63 -3.86 0.06
CA ILE A 767 -20.89 -4.15 1.46
C ILE A 767 -19.54 -4.36 2.10
N MET A 768 -19.26 -3.58 3.14
CA MET A 768 -18.08 -3.76 3.98
C MET A 768 -18.43 -4.63 5.16
N ASP A 769 -17.54 -5.55 5.53
CA ASP A 769 -17.71 -6.46 6.65
C ASP A 769 -16.36 -6.86 7.27
N ASP A 770 -15.40 -5.93 7.31
CA ASP A 770 -14.07 -6.18 7.84
C ASP A 770 -13.95 -5.90 9.36
N PRO A 771 -13.23 -6.75 10.11
CA PRO A 771 -12.96 -6.50 11.53
C PRO A 771 -11.86 -5.47 11.75
N ILE A 772 -12.08 -4.58 12.72
CA ILE A 772 -11.11 -3.63 13.27
C ILE A 772 -10.74 -4.10 14.69
N LEU A 773 -9.46 -4.08 15.02
CA LEU A 773 -9.02 -4.30 16.41
C LEU A 773 -8.84 -2.96 17.11
N ILE A 774 -9.43 -2.82 18.29
CA ILE A 774 -9.33 -1.64 19.14
C ILE A 774 -8.86 -2.05 20.53
N GLY A 775 -7.95 -1.29 21.13
CA GLY A 775 -7.44 -1.61 22.46
C GLY A 775 -6.66 -0.46 23.10
N PHE A 776 -6.71 -0.38 24.43
CA PHE A 776 -5.87 0.52 25.23
C PHE A 776 -4.58 -0.21 25.61
N ILE A 777 -3.45 0.25 25.08
CA ILE A 777 -2.15 -0.43 25.13
C ILE A 777 -1.18 0.39 25.99
N PRO A 778 -0.38 -0.24 26.88
CA PRO A 778 0.66 0.47 27.62
C PRO A 778 1.69 1.12 26.67
N ARG A 779 1.99 2.40 26.89
CA ARG A 779 2.86 3.21 26.02
C ARG A 779 4.24 2.60 25.81
N SER A 780 4.84 2.01 26.86
CA SER A 780 6.16 1.37 26.80
C SER A 780 6.25 0.17 25.84
N SER A 781 5.11 -0.43 25.48
CA SER A 781 5.04 -1.60 24.61
C SER A 781 4.26 -1.35 23.31
N SER A 782 3.73 -0.13 23.12
CA SER A 782 2.77 0.18 22.06
C SER A 782 3.31 -0.13 20.66
N GLY A 783 4.55 0.27 20.34
CA GLY A 783 5.17 0.03 19.04
C GLY A 783 5.25 -1.46 18.65
N VAL A 784 5.94 -2.28 19.43
CA VAL A 784 6.13 -3.72 19.12
C VAL A 784 4.83 -4.51 19.21
N PHE A 785 4.01 -4.25 20.25
CA PHE A 785 2.78 -5.02 20.47
C PHE A 785 1.72 -4.74 19.40
N THR A 786 1.50 -3.48 19.03
CA THR A 786 0.55 -3.15 17.95
C THR A 786 1.03 -3.63 16.58
N ALA A 787 2.34 -3.65 16.33
CA ALA A 787 2.91 -4.21 15.11
C ALA A 787 2.69 -5.72 15.05
N HIS A 788 2.89 -6.42 16.17
CA HIS A 788 2.64 -7.85 16.28
C HIS A 788 1.16 -8.18 16.08
N ALA A 789 0.26 -7.47 16.77
CA ALA A 789 -1.18 -7.64 16.62
C ALA A 789 -1.65 -7.36 15.20
N MET A 790 -1.13 -6.30 14.55
CA MET A 790 -1.45 -6.02 13.15
C MET A 790 -0.92 -7.12 12.20
N ARG A 791 0.26 -7.69 12.48
CA ARG A 791 0.79 -8.82 11.70
C ARG A 791 -0.12 -10.04 11.79
N GLU A 792 -0.60 -10.36 12.99
CA GLU A 792 -1.57 -11.44 13.21
C GLU A 792 -2.89 -11.18 12.49
N HIS A 793 -3.39 -9.95 12.59
CA HIS A 793 -4.65 -9.53 11.97
C HIS A 793 -4.58 -9.62 10.44
N ARG A 794 -3.50 -9.09 9.84
CA ARG A 794 -3.29 -9.07 8.39
C ARG A 794 -3.04 -10.46 7.78
N ASN A 795 -2.55 -11.41 8.55
CA ASN A 795 -2.18 -12.75 8.07
C ASN A 795 -2.95 -13.82 8.87
N PRO A 796 -4.28 -13.96 8.66
CA PRO A 796 -5.06 -14.99 9.34
C PRO A 796 -4.57 -16.40 8.96
N PRO A 797 -4.73 -17.42 9.83
CA PRO A 797 -4.39 -18.80 9.46
C PRO A 797 -5.21 -19.28 8.27
N THR A 798 -4.58 -19.94 7.30
CA THR A 798 -5.31 -20.50 6.14
C THR A 798 -5.83 -21.91 6.46
N LEU A 799 -7.08 -22.18 6.12
CA LEU A 799 -7.79 -23.44 6.44
C LEU A 799 -8.09 -24.21 5.16
N HIS A 800 -7.90 -25.53 5.17
CA HIS A 800 -8.26 -26.40 4.05
C HIS A 800 -8.83 -27.71 4.58
N PHE A 801 -9.84 -28.25 3.89
CA PHE A 801 -10.75 -29.24 4.42
C PHE A 801 -10.75 -30.51 3.57
N SER A 802 -10.89 -31.67 4.19
CA SER A 802 -11.22 -32.92 3.48
C SER A 802 -12.15 -33.80 4.30
N LEU A 803 -13.11 -34.45 3.64
CA LEU A 803 -14.03 -35.39 4.27
C LEU A 803 -13.42 -36.79 4.29
N LEU A 804 -13.41 -37.43 5.45
CA LEU A 804 -12.78 -38.72 5.71
C LEU A 804 -13.79 -39.69 6.32
N ASN A 805 -13.72 -40.98 5.98
CA ASN A 805 -14.53 -41.99 6.66
C ASN A 805 -14.00 -42.22 8.09
N SER A 806 -12.68 -42.14 8.26
CA SER A 806 -12.03 -42.31 9.56
C SER A 806 -10.77 -41.43 9.69
N THR A 807 -10.33 -41.18 10.92
CA THR A 807 -9.05 -40.47 11.18
C THR A 807 -7.86 -41.18 10.54
N SER A 808 -7.88 -42.52 10.46
CA SER A 808 -6.82 -43.32 9.85
C SER A 808 -6.66 -43.11 8.35
N ASP A 809 -7.71 -42.66 7.65
CA ASP A 809 -7.64 -42.37 6.21
C ASP A 809 -6.62 -41.25 5.92
N TRP A 810 -6.41 -40.35 6.88
CA TRP A 810 -5.37 -39.32 6.82
C TRP A 810 -4.07 -39.79 7.48
N THR A 811 -4.12 -40.23 8.73
CA THR A 811 -2.90 -40.46 9.53
C THR A 811 -2.07 -41.67 9.07
N SER A 812 -2.62 -42.54 8.23
CA SER A 812 -1.85 -43.63 7.59
C SER A 812 -1.01 -43.17 6.39
N LEU A 813 -1.34 -42.01 5.81
CA LEU A 813 -0.70 -41.49 4.59
C LEU A 813 0.06 -40.18 4.84
N CYS A 814 -0.38 -39.39 5.82
CA CYS A 814 0.02 -38.02 6.01
C CYS A 814 0.39 -37.72 7.47
N LEU A 815 1.33 -36.80 7.65
CA LEU A 815 1.68 -36.23 8.95
C LEU A 815 0.52 -35.40 9.50
N SER A 816 0.38 -35.36 10.83
CA SER A 816 -0.56 -34.46 11.50
C SER A 816 0.01 -33.06 11.74
N GLN A 817 1.33 -32.90 11.65
CA GLN A 817 1.99 -31.64 11.90
C GLN A 817 3.32 -31.56 11.14
N TRP A 818 3.65 -30.36 10.66
CA TRP A 818 4.95 -30.02 10.08
C TRP A 818 5.39 -28.66 10.61
N ILE A 819 6.64 -28.56 11.05
CA ILE A 819 7.20 -27.35 11.68
C ILE A 819 8.57 -27.07 11.03
N PRO A 820 8.67 -26.16 10.05
CA PRO A 820 9.90 -25.98 9.30
C PRO A 820 10.91 -25.05 10.00
N MET A 821 10.45 -24.26 10.98
CA MET A 821 11.23 -23.15 11.52
C MET A 821 11.20 -23.06 13.06
N SER A 822 12.23 -22.43 13.61
CA SER A 822 12.29 -21.93 14.99
C SER A 822 11.67 -20.53 15.06
N PRO A 823 11.12 -20.11 16.21
CA PRO A 823 10.50 -18.79 16.33
C PRO A 823 11.51 -17.65 16.20
N LEU A 824 11.16 -16.59 15.48
CA LEU A 824 11.91 -15.32 15.48
C LEU A 824 11.64 -14.50 16.75
N PRO A 825 12.53 -13.54 17.10
CA PRO A 825 12.23 -12.52 18.09
C PRO A 825 10.92 -11.79 17.78
N LEU A 826 10.16 -11.42 18.80
CA LEU A 826 8.83 -10.81 18.64
C LEU A 826 8.84 -9.52 17.81
N SER A 827 9.87 -8.70 18.00
CA SER A 827 10.11 -7.45 17.27
C SER A 827 10.60 -7.67 15.85
N VAL A 828 10.97 -8.89 15.45
CA VAL A 828 11.40 -9.21 14.09
C VAL A 828 10.28 -9.91 13.33
N GLN A 829 10.03 -9.46 12.11
CA GLN A 829 9.02 -10.01 11.22
C GLN A 829 9.67 -10.42 9.90
N SER A 830 9.37 -11.62 9.39
CA SER A 830 9.66 -11.89 7.99
C SER A 830 8.56 -11.26 7.15
N HIS A 831 8.95 -10.25 6.39
CA HIS A 831 8.03 -9.57 5.51
C HIS A 831 7.72 -10.40 4.27
N SER A 832 8.72 -11.13 3.76
CA SER A 832 8.62 -12.06 2.64
C SER A 832 9.75 -13.09 2.66
N MET A 833 9.44 -14.33 2.27
CA MET A 833 10.41 -15.37 1.90
C MET A 833 10.08 -15.86 0.50
N ARG A 834 11.07 -15.86 -0.39
CA ARG A 834 10.90 -16.23 -1.80
C ARG A 834 11.94 -17.28 -2.18
N PHE A 835 11.47 -18.43 -2.66
CA PHE A 835 12.31 -19.35 -3.41
C PHE A 835 12.80 -18.64 -4.68
N LEU A 836 14.11 -18.60 -4.90
CA LEU A 836 14.70 -17.92 -6.06
C LEU A 836 15.15 -18.93 -7.11
N THR A 837 15.96 -19.91 -6.72
CA THR A 837 16.46 -20.92 -7.66
C THR A 837 16.86 -22.23 -6.97
N GLN A 838 16.88 -23.31 -7.76
CA GLN A 838 17.44 -24.59 -7.38
C GLN A 838 18.90 -24.65 -7.83
N VAL A 839 19.84 -24.80 -6.88
CA VAL A 839 21.28 -24.88 -7.17
C VAL A 839 21.71 -26.31 -7.49
N SER A 840 21.22 -27.28 -6.71
CA SER A 840 21.42 -28.72 -6.92
C SER A 840 20.23 -29.50 -6.39
N SER A 841 20.18 -30.83 -6.48
CA SER A 841 19.07 -31.63 -5.92
C SER A 841 18.86 -31.47 -4.39
N SER A 842 19.84 -30.91 -3.68
CA SER A 842 19.79 -30.69 -2.23
C SER A 842 20.05 -29.24 -1.81
N GLU A 843 20.26 -28.32 -2.76
CA GLU A 843 20.66 -26.94 -2.45
C GLU A 843 19.78 -25.93 -3.21
N ILE A 844 19.39 -24.85 -2.52
CA ILE A 844 18.52 -23.79 -3.03
C ILE A 844 19.05 -22.41 -2.64
N GLU A 845 18.64 -21.39 -3.40
CA GLU A 845 18.75 -20.00 -2.99
C GLU A 845 17.38 -19.46 -2.54
N LEU A 846 17.37 -18.77 -1.40
CA LEU A 846 16.19 -18.20 -0.78
C LEU A 846 16.42 -16.71 -0.48
N GLY A 847 15.52 -15.86 -0.97
CA GLY A 847 15.46 -14.45 -0.61
C GLY A 847 14.59 -14.26 0.63
N MET A 848 15.07 -13.54 1.62
CA MET A 848 14.32 -13.24 2.85
C MET A 848 14.40 -11.75 3.19
N ARG A 849 13.27 -11.13 3.52
CA ARG A 849 13.22 -9.76 4.05
C ARG A 849 12.82 -9.78 5.51
N LEU A 850 13.71 -9.31 6.36
CA LEU A 850 13.49 -9.15 7.79
C LEU A 850 13.25 -7.68 8.10
N ILE A 851 12.33 -7.45 9.02
CA ILE A 851 11.99 -6.11 9.50
C ILE A 851 12.00 -6.13 11.02
N ASN A 852 12.73 -5.20 11.63
CA ASN A 852 12.63 -4.95 13.06
C ASN A 852 11.59 -3.85 13.33
N VAL A 853 10.46 -4.17 13.93
CA VAL A 853 9.39 -3.21 14.23
C VAL A 853 9.58 -2.50 15.58
N ASP A 854 10.67 -2.78 16.30
CA ASP A 854 11.05 -2.02 17.49
C ASP A 854 11.61 -0.65 17.08
N GLU A 855 11.03 0.40 17.65
CA GLU A 855 11.37 1.81 17.38
C GLU A 855 12.58 2.31 18.19
N THR A 856 13.14 1.47 19.06
CA THR A 856 14.19 1.88 20.02
C THR A 856 15.38 0.93 20.11
N GLN A 857 15.19 -0.36 19.83
CA GLN A 857 16.21 -1.39 20.04
C GLN A 857 16.54 -2.15 18.76
N SER A 858 17.83 -2.35 18.52
CA SER A 858 18.34 -3.30 17.52
C SER A 858 18.12 -4.75 17.98
N GLN A 859 18.10 -5.67 17.02
CA GLN A 859 17.91 -7.10 17.26
C GLN A 859 19.00 -7.91 16.57
N GLU A 860 19.25 -9.11 17.10
CA GLU A 860 20.12 -10.12 16.50
C GLU A 860 19.29 -11.35 16.14
N VAL A 861 19.47 -11.84 14.91
CA VAL A 861 18.79 -13.03 14.40
C VAL A 861 19.82 -14.07 14.00
N ASP A 862 19.77 -15.24 14.61
CA ASP A 862 20.55 -16.41 14.19
C ASP A 862 19.84 -17.08 13.00
N VAL A 863 20.28 -16.77 11.78
CA VAL A 863 19.75 -17.37 10.55
C VAL A 863 20.18 -18.84 10.39
N GLY A 864 21.28 -19.26 11.02
CA GLY A 864 21.78 -20.64 10.96
C GLY A 864 20.92 -21.63 11.76
N ALA A 865 20.33 -21.18 12.87
CA ALA A 865 19.44 -21.98 13.73
C ALA A 865 17.95 -21.87 13.34
N MET A 866 17.61 -21.00 12.39
CA MET A 866 16.23 -20.69 12.02
C MET A 866 15.51 -21.87 11.38
N PHE A 867 16.14 -22.54 10.40
CA PHE A 867 15.50 -23.61 9.64
C PHE A 867 15.77 -24.99 10.24
N ARG A 868 14.74 -25.84 10.32
CA ARG A 868 14.86 -27.19 10.86
C ARG A 868 15.34 -28.21 9.84
N GLU A 869 14.89 -28.08 8.60
CA GLU A 869 15.20 -29.01 7.49
C GLU A 869 16.36 -28.52 6.60
N TRP A 870 16.77 -27.27 6.77
CA TRP A 870 17.79 -26.62 5.96
C TRP A 870 18.97 -26.17 6.83
N SER A 871 20.16 -26.19 6.24
CA SER A 871 21.40 -25.66 6.81
C SER A 871 21.84 -24.48 5.97
N VAL A 872 21.98 -23.30 6.58
CA VAL A 872 22.52 -22.10 5.92
C VAL A 872 24.01 -22.34 5.68
N GLN A 873 24.42 -22.40 4.42
CA GLN A 873 25.83 -22.55 4.04
C GLN A 873 26.54 -21.19 4.05
N GLU A 874 25.87 -20.19 3.48
CA GLU A 874 26.33 -18.81 3.45
C GLU A 874 25.13 -17.88 3.21
N TRP A 875 25.32 -16.61 3.53
CA TRP A 875 24.36 -15.56 3.21
C TRP A 875 25.05 -14.24 2.86
N ARG A 876 24.32 -13.34 2.20
CA ARG A 876 24.76 -11.96 1.94
C ARG A 876 23.60 -10.98 2.01
N GLU A 877 23.91 -9.72 2.25
CA GLU A 877 22.93 -8.63 2.21
C GLU A 877 22.72 -8.16 0.77
N THR A 878 21.48 -7.81 0.45
CA THR A 878 21.04 -7.40 -0.88
C THR A 878 20.10 -6.21 -0.81
N THR A 879 19.87 -5.57 -1.95
CA THR A 879 18.74 -4.65 -2.13
C THR A 879 17.42 -5.41 -1.93
N PRO A 880 16.30 -4.73 -1.58
CA PRO A 880 15.03 -5.40 -1.30
C PRO A 880 14.53 -6.35 -2.40
N ASP A 881 14.84 -6.10 -3.66
CA ASP A 881 14.49 -6.96 -4.80
C ASP A 881 15.40 -8.19 -4.99
N PHE A 882 16.43 -8.36 -4.14
CA PHE A 882 17.41 -9.45 -4.12
C PHE A 882 18.40 -9.48 -5.31
N LEU A 883 18.44 -8.43 -6.14
CA LEU A 883 19.24 -8.42 -7.37
C LEU A 883 20.66 -7.87 -7.20
N GLN A 884 20.86 -6.92 -6.28
CA GLN A 884 22.17 -6.28 -6.06
C GLN A 884 22.69 -6.58 -4.66
N SER A 885 23.98 -6.90 -4.54
CA SER A 885 24.65 -7.09 -3.25
C SER A 885 24.91 -5.75 -2.59
N THR A 886 24.53 -5.59 -1.32
CA THR A 886 24.87 -4.41 -0.51
C THR A 886 26.09 -4.65 0.38
N SER A 887 26.46 -5.92 0.62
CA SER A 887 27.73 -6.32 1.22
C SER A 887 28.74 -6.80 0.17
N GLN A 888 30.04 -6.60 0.41
CA GLN A 888 31.10 -7.00 -0.53
C GLN A 888 31.42 -8.51 -0.51
N ALA A 889 31.04 -9.24 0.54
CA ALA A 889 31.36 -10.65 0.71
C ALA A 889 30.18 -11.46 1.23
N TRP A 890 30.12 -12.73 0.83
CA TRP A 890 29.32 -13.74 1.50
C TRP A 890 29.85 -13.99 2.92
N HIS A 891 28.95 -14.38 3.82
CA HIS A 891 29.26 -14.68 5.21
C HIS A 891 29.19 -16.20 5.47
N PRO A 892 30.25 -16.99 5.18
CA PRO A 892 30.24 -18.45 5.31
C PRO A 892 30.40 -18.95 6.77
N HIS A 893 30.73 -18.05 7.71
CA HIS A 893 31.04 -18.41 9.11
C HIS A 893 30.28 -17.58 10.15
N SER A 894 29.45 -16.61 9.71
CA SER A 894 28.56 -15.87 10.61
C SER A 894 27.16 -16.41 10.45
N ASN A 895 26.51 -16.77 11.56
CA ASN A 895 25.10 -17.15 11.56
C ASN A 895 24.21 -16.02 12.06
N THR A 896 24.78 -14.91 12.54
CA THR A 896 24.03 -13.81 13.17
C THR A 896 23.90 -12.64 12.22
N VAL A 897 22.67 -12.16 12.07
CA VAL A 897 22.31 -10.93 11.34
C VAL A 897 21.87 -9.88 12.36
N HIS A 898 22.56 -8.74 12.36
CA HIS A 898 22.15 -7.57 13.16
C HIS A 898 21.14 -6.75 12.36
N ILE A 899 20.03 -6.37 13.00
CA ILE A 899 18.95 -5.58 12.40
C ILE A 899 18.70 -4.39 13.32
N ALA A 900 19.01 -3.18 12.86
CA ALA A 900 18.79 -1.95 13.61
C ALA A 900 17.29 -1.68 13.81
N SER A 901 16.96 -0.74 14.69
CA SER A 901 15.59 -0.29 14.90
C SER A 901 14.95 0.15 13.58
N LEU A 902 13.73 -0.34 13.30
CA LEU A 902 12.99 -0.07 12.08
C LEU A 902 13.75 -0.41 10.77
N GLU A 903 14.83 -1.18 10.83
CA GLU A 903 15.57 -1.52 9.61
C GLU A 903 14.85 -2.60 8.81
N ILE A 904 14.81 -2.43 7.48
CA ILE A 904 14.47 -3.47 6.52
C ILE A 904 15.77 -4.09 6.03
N LYS A 905 16.02 -5.35 6.38
CA LYS A 905 17.21 -6.09 5.95
C LYS A 905 16.82 -7.20 4.98
N SER A 906 17.44 -7.22 3.80
CA SER A 906 17.15 -8.18 2.75
C SER A 906 18.34 -9.10 2.53
N LEU A 907 18.11 -10.40 2.65
CA LEU A 907 19.13 -11.45 2.67
C LEU A 907 18.94 -12.39 1.50
N LEU A 908 20.04 -12.78 0.87
CA LEU A 908 20.13 -13.94 -0.01
C LEU A 908 20.80 -15.07 0.77
N LEU A 909 20.10 -16.19 0.96
CA LEU A 909 20.55 -17.35 1.71
C LEU A 909 20.83 -18.52 0.76
N HIS A 910 22.01 -19.13 0.85
CA HIS A 910 22.29 -20.42 0.23
C HIS A 910 22.01 -21.53 1.24
N LEU A 911 21.00 -22.34 0.96
CA LEU A 911 20.53 -23.38 1.86
C LEU A 911 20.83 -24.77 1.30
N LYS A 912 21.26 -25.67 2.19
CA LYS A 912 21.45 -27.09 1.90
C LYS A 912 20.53 -27.94 2.77
N LYS A 913 19.83 -28.89 2.17
CA LYS A 913 18.94 -29.81 2.88
C LYS A 913 19.75 -30.66 3.87
N ARG A 914 19.26 -30.80 5.11
CA ARG A 914 19.90 -31.55 6.18
C ARG A 914 19.81 -33.07 6.00
#